data_AF-A0A3B8Q2A5-F1
#
_entry.id   AF-A0A3B8Q2A5-F1
#
_cell.length_a   1.000
_cell.length_b   1.000
_cell.length_c   1.000
_cell.angle_alpha   90.00
_cell.angle_beta   90.00
_cell.angle_gamma   90.00
#
_symmetry.space_group_name_H-M   'P 1'
#
loop_
_entity.id
_entity.type
_entity.pdbx_description
1 polymer ?
#
loop_
_entity_poly.entity_id
_entity_poly.type
_entity_poly.pdbx_seq_one_letter_code
_entity_poly.pdbx_strand_id
1 'polypeptide(L)'
;MNTSKLLSRALVGLVGSAVTMASLFAVDPDLPYNSGSSGGSPLTFKEIVNPGRRGHSMVYDTARQRLVVFGGYSDVGNTYLNDTWLFNGSNWVMAATTVAPSIRSAFHMVYDPVRQKVLLFGGYNPQVGRLNDTWTWDGTNWAQLNPATVPDARYGAAIAFDNTAGRQQAVMFGGNGGADQTWVWDGTNWNLRTPGARPPGDEGAACAYDAARQRVVLFHQNRQTWVWDGNNWANVTPAETPPGRSYGSMTYDPGRQEVVLFGGSDKNDTWIWNGQVWTQRTPTTSPQIRRDGNGFAYHPGLQRAVLHGGYIVGVDGNNSDTWFWNGTDWTWFSGKVQEFDMTSRPDGIFNFTTGDVPPGVTMTFKKNAANTPVRLLFTGDFTVRGAISVDGGYGAANLPEGVVARGGPGGFDGGRGGIPFNRSSSFAGVAGQGPGGGGAGVTRRQDGSDGLHNNDGGYGNNFLQPLTGGSGGGGGGSTEDTSGGNGGGGGGAILIASSRDIIISGQVRANGGARQHSGVSWGGRGSGGSILLRADRISGQGTLFAYGGDQGNDNGRIRLEAFDRNFVGNTRPGPIYSVPVSGPDFNLGGTLSITRIAGQNVQQPPVASLINPDVIFTQSGPIEITVNSTGVPEGTGVRLRITTSEGPIFAGPEFLAGGSCRFNVQVPAGTGSVQAFADYRTSN
;
A
#
# COMPACT_ATOMS: atom_id res chain seq x y z
N MET A 1 39.08 37.05 31.70
CA MET A 1 38.69 36.80 33.11
C MET A 1 37.29 37.36 33.33
N ASN A 2 36.49 36.61 34.08
CA ASN A 2 35.04 36.70 34.21
C ASN A 2 34.46 38.01 34.77
N THR A 3 33.12 38.09 34.64
CA THR A 3 32.11 38.84 35.42
C THR A 3 31.71 40.21 34.83
N SER A 4 30.44 40.64 34.74
CA SER A 4 29.21 40.29 35.47
C SER A 4 27.92 40.82 34.79
N LYS A 5 26.82 40.06 34.95
CA LYS A 5 25.46 40.42 35.43
C LYS A 5 24.64 41.64 34.91
N LEU A 6 23.45 41.27 34.38
CA LEU A 6 22.06 41.63 34.80
C LEU A 6 21.33 42.93 34.33
N LEU A 7 20.04 42.70 33.97
CA LEU A 7 18.82 43.55 34.03
C LEU A 7 18.64 44.65 32.95
N SER A 8 17.46 45.00 32.39
CA SER A 8 16.05 44.57 32.48
C SER A 8 15.16 45.43 31.54
N ARG A 9 14.01 44.88 31.08
CA ARG A 9 12.73 45.56 30.66
C ARG A 9 12.74 46.48 29.41
N ALA A 10 12.08 46.11 28.30
CA ALA A 10 10.63 46.16 27.95
C ALA A 10 10.16 47.51 27.34
N LEU A 11 9.71 47.54 26.07
CA LEU A 11 8.33 47.86 25.63
C LEU A 11 8.20 47.97 24.09
N VAL A 12 7.22 47.22 23.57
CA VAL A 12 6.33 47.39 22.39
C VAL A 12 6.64 48.47 21.33
N GLY A 13 6.66 48.03 20.06
CA GLY A 13 6.44 48.89 18.89
C GLY A 13 6.00 48.04 17.68
N LEU A 14 4.69 47.98 17.43
CA LEU A 14 4.06 47.33 16.29
C LEU A 14 4.07 48.32 15.10
N VAL A 15 4.78 48.02 14.01
CA VAL A 15 4.52 48.66 12.71
C VAL A 15 4.61 47.59 11.63
N GLY A 16 3.47 47.34 10.97
CA GLY A 16 3.37 46.45 9.84
C GLY A 16 4.12 47.02 8.64
N SER A 17 4.92 46.17 8.01
CA SER A 17 5.36 46.35 6.64
C SER A 17 4.95 45.11 5.87
N ALA A 18 3.95 45.27 5.01
CA ALA A 18 3.60 44.30 4.00
C ALA A 18 4.82 44.13 3.07
N VAL A 19 5.60 43.08 3.30
CA VAL A 19 6.57 42.61 2.31
C VAL A 19 5.81 41.66 1.41
N THR A 20 5.40 42.17 0.24
CA THR A 20 5.11 41.34 -0.91
C THR A 20 6.40 40.60 -1.29
N MET A 21 6.62 39.41 -0.74
CA MET A 21 7.51 38.45 -1.36
C MET A 21 6.75 37.88 -2.56
N ALA A 22 6.95 38.50 -3.73
CA ALA A 22 6.98 37.71 -4.94
C ALA A 22 8.09 36.67 -4.72
N SER A 23 7.70 35.40 -4.58
CA SER A 23 8.63 34.29 -4.57
C SER A 23 9.33 34.26 -5.92
N LEU A 24 10.49 34.92 -6.02
CA LEU A 24 11.43 34.67 -7.10
C LEU A 24 11.87 33.21 -6.90
N PHE A 25 11.40 32.32 -7.77
CA PHE A 25 11.95 30.99 -7.91
C PHE A 25 13.46 31.16 -8.15
N ALA A 26 14.27 30.75 -7.17
CA ALA A 26 15.71 30.64 -7.39
C ALA A 26 15.91 29.51 -8.42
N VAL A 27 16.11 29.90 -9.68
CA VAL A 27 16.70 29.02 -10.68
C VAL A 27 18.15 28.85 -10.26
N ASP A 28 18.50 27.66 -9.79
CA ASP A 28 19.88 27.25 -9.56
C ASP A 28 20.62 27.33 -10.92
N PRO A 29 21.71 28.11 -11.05
CA PRO A 29 22.40 28.33 -12.31
C PRO A 29 23.00 27.06 -12.95
N ASP A 30 23.01 25.93 -12.24
CA ASP A 30 23.49 24.64 -12.75
C ASP A 30 22.38 23.73 -13.35
N LEU A 31 21.12 24.16 -13.39
CA LEU A 31 19.98 23.30 -13.75
C LEU A 31 19.19 23.76 -15.00
N PRO A 32 19.10 22.95 -16.08
CA PRO A 32 18.25 23.25 -17.23
C PRO A 32 16.79 22.74 -17.09
N TYR A 33 16.38 22.20 -15.94
CA TYR A 33 15.05 21.60 -15.72
C TYR A 33 14.36 22.13 -14.45
N ASN A 34 13.09 22.54 -14.60
CA ASN A 34 12.18 22.86 -13.50
C ASN A 34 11.18 21.71 -13.37
N SER A 35 11.07 21.08 -12.19
CA SER A 35 10.12 20.00 -11.94
C SER A 35 8.65 20.46 -12.02
N GLY A 36 8.38 21.78 -12.11
CA GLY A 36 7.02 22.33 -12.15
C GLY A 36 6.26 22.23 -10.82
N SER A 37 6.91 21.69 -9.77
CA SER A 37 6.34 21.57 -8.42
C SER A 37 6.30 22.93 -7.73
N SER A 38 5.12 23.42 -7.40
CA SER A 38 4.94 24.66 -6.64
C SER A 38 5.23 24.51 -5.12
N GLY A 39 5.97 23.47 -4.71
CA GLY A 39 6.50 23.31 -3.35
C GLY A 39 5.43 23.13 -2.27
N GLY A 40 4.95 21.89 -2.09
CA GLY A 40 3.95 21.54 -1.08
C GLY A 40 4.50 20.57 -0.04
N SER A 41 5.47 20.99 0.77
CA SER A 41 6.02 20.21 1.92
C SER A 41 6.74 18.89 1.56
N PRO A 42 7.50 18.29 2.51
CA PRO A 42 8.09 16.97 2.31
C PRO A 42 7.01 15.88 2.14
N LEU A 43 7.32 14.81 1.41
CA LEU A 43 6.53 13.58 1.42
C LEU A 43 6.46 13.06 2.85
N THR A 44 5.24 13.00 3.38
CA THR A 44 4.94 12.38 4.66
C THR A 44 4.13 11.11 4.40
N PHE A 45 4.47 10.05 5.13
CA PHE A 45 3.62 8.89 5.25
C PHE A 45 2.64 9.13 6.38
N LYS A 46 1.48 8.48 6.29
CA LYS A 46 0.37 8.77 7.19
C LYS A 46 0.80 8.67 8.65
N GLU A 47 1.74 7.78 9.02
CA GLU A 47 2.56 7.85 10.25
C GLU A 47 3.78 6.91 10.18
N ILE A 48 4.71 7.00 11.16
CA ILE A 48 5.69 5.93 11.40
C ILE A 48 4.94 4.62 11.58
N VAL A 49 5.30 3.59 10.79
CA VAL A 49 4.68 2.27 10.89
C VAL A 49 5.42 1.48 11.96
N ASN A 50 4.74 1.15 13.06
CA ASN A 50 5.26 0.18 14.02
C ASN A 50 5.52 -1.14 13.27
N PRO A 51 6.76 -1.67 13.26
CA PRO A 51 7.13 -2.84 12.46
C PRO A 51 6.24 -4.06 12.69
N GLY A 52 6.16 -4.92 11.66
CA GLY A 52 5.27 -6.07 11.68
C GLY A 52 5.67 -7.10 12.73
N ARG A 53 4.76 -7.41 13.65
CA ARG A 53 5.07 -8.19 14.85
C ARG A 53 3.93 -9.09 15.29
N ARG A 54 4.26 -10.26 15.84
CA ARG A 54 3.33 -11.17 16.54
C ARG A 54 3.82 -11.53 17.94
N GLY A 55 2.91 -11.99 18.80
CA GLY A 55 3.23 -12.35 20.18
C GLY A 55 3.73 -11.18 21.02
N HIS A 56 3.39 -9.96 20.61
CA HIS A 56 3.61 -8.74 21.39
C HIS A 56 2.40 -8.50 22.29
N SER A 57 2.54 -7.61 23.27
CA SER A 57 1.41 -7.16 24.10
C SER A 57 1.18 -5.67 23.91
N MET A 58 -0.08 -5.26 23.96
CA MET A 58 -0.49 -3.85 23.80
C MET A 58 -1.49 -3.47 24.90
N VAL A 59 -1.27 -2.33 25.54
CA VAL A 59 -2.14 -1.80 26.62
C VAL A 59 -2.29 -0.30 26.51
N TYR A 60 -3.36 0.27 27.07
CA TYR A 60 -3.55 1.72 27.17
C TYR A 60 -3.04 2.25 28.51
N ASP A 61 -2.04 3.13 28.49
CA ASP A 61 -1.60 3.91 29.65
C ASP A 61 -2.50 5.15 29.78
N THR A 62 -3.49 5.07 30.67
CA THR A 62 -4.47 6.14 30.87
C THR A 62 -3.85 7.43 31.38
N ALA A 63 -2.81 7.37 32.23
CA ALA A 63 -2.16 8.56 32.78
C ALA A 63 -1.43 9.37 31.71
N ARG A 64 -0.95 8.71 30.65
CA ARG A 64 -0.20 9.33 29.54
C ARG A 64 -0.98 9.40 28.23
N GLN A 65 -2.19 8.86 28.22
CA GLN A 65 -3.14 8.83 27.12
C GLN A 65 -2.59 8.19 25.84
N ARG A 66 -1.87 7.07 25.97
CA ARG A 66 -1.23 6.39 24.83
C ARG A 66 -1.33 4.88 24.94
N LEU A 67 -1.38 4.19 23.80
CA LEU A 67 -1.08 2.76 23.80
C LEU A 67 0.42 2.55 23.96
N VAL A 68 0.79 1.49 24.68
CA VAL A 68 2.16 1.00 24.83
C VAL A 68 2.21 -0.39 24.22
N VAL A 69 3.11 -0.57 23.26
CA VAL A 69 3.47 -1.85 22.66
C VAL A 69 4.91 -2.16 23.02
N PHE A 70 5.18 -3.41 23.37
CA PHE A 70 6.54 -3.90 23.59
C PHE A 70 6.76 -5.18 22.81
N GLY A 71 8.00 -5.41 22.39
CA GLY A 71 8.53 -6.71 21.97
C GLY A 71 7.74 -7.46 20.90
N GLY A 72 7.78 -8.79 20.98
CA GLY A 72 7.20 -9.70 19.99
C GLY A 72 8.24 -10.28 19.04
N TYR A 73 7.77 -10.95 18.01
CA TYR A 73 8.60 -11.55 16.96
C TYR A 73 8.29 -10.91 15.62
N SER A 74 9.33 -10.61 14.84
CA SER A 74 9.26 -10.03 13.49
C SER A 74 9.86 -11.00 12.47
N ASP A 75 9.09 -11.28 11.40
CA ASP A 75 9.58 -12.08 10.27
C ASP A 75 10.61 -11.25 9.47
N VAL A 76 10.47 -9.93 9.47
CA VAL A 76 11.50 -9.02 8.93
C VAL A 76 12.73 -9.13 9.82
N GLY A 77 13.83 -9.63 9.24
CA GLY A 77 15.07 -9.88 9.97
C GLY A 77 15.05 -11.11 10.88
N ASN A 78 13.95 -11.89 10.89
CA ASN A 78 13.78 -13.11 11.70
C ASN A 78 14.23 -12.93 13.17
N THR A 79 13.67 -11.93 13.84
CA THR A 79 14.20 -11.47 15.13
C THR A 79 13.13 -11.28 16.19
N TYR A 80 13.51 -11.53 17.45
CA TYR A 80 12.71 -11.18 18.61
C TYR A 80 13.04 -9.74 19.00
N LEU A 81 12.00 -8.98 19.31
CA LEU A 81 12.09 -7.55 19.55
C LEU A 81 12.12 -7.26 21.06
N ASN A 82 12.76 -6.15 21.42
CA ASN A 82 12.72 -5.54 22.75
C ASN A 82 12.50 -4.02 22.66
N ASP A 83 11.97 -3.56 21.53
CA ASP A 83 11.61 -2.17 21.32
C ASP A 83 10.28 -1.84 22.03
N THR A 84 10.13 -0.57 22.40
CA THR A 84 8.90 -0.02 22.96
C THR A 84 8.32 1.02 22.02
N TRP A 85 7.05 0.88 21.67
CA TRP A 85 6.32 1.77 20.77
C TRP A 85 5.13 2.40 21.48
N LEU A 86 4.91 3.69 21.23
CA LEU A 86 3.84 4.48 21.81
C LEU A 86 2.89 4.95 20.72
N PHE A 87 1.58 4.82 20.93
CA PHE A 87 0.55 5.33 20.02
C PHE A 87 -0.30 6.38 20.71
N ASN A 88 -0.42 7.59 20.14
CA ASN A 88 -1.21 8.67 20.74
C ASN A 88 -2.64 8.82 20.15
N GLY A 89 -3.07 7.90 19.29
CA GLY A 89 -4.35 7.98 18.59
C GLY A 89 -4.23 8.44 17.14
N SER A 90 -3.14 9.14 16.80
CA SER A 90 -2.72 9.38 15.43
C SER A 90 -1.40 8.69 15.17
N ASN A 91 -0.34 8.92 15.94
CA ASN A 91 1.00 8.48 15.57
C ASN A 91 1.61 7.43 16.49
N TRP A 92 2.32 6.49 15.84
CA TRP A 92 3.30 5.64 16.49
C TRP A 92 4.63 6.38 16.62
N VAL A 93 5.26 6.27 17.79
CA VAL A 93 6.61 6.77 18.06
C VAL A 93 7.35 5.73 18.88
N MET A 94 8.60 5.42 18.49
CA MET A 94 9.46 4.55 19.28
C MET A 94 9.93 5.29 20.54
N ALA A 95 9.78 4.68 21.71
CA ALA A 95 10.25 5.25 22.96
C ALA A 95 11.77 5.08 23.10
N ALA A 96 12.46 6.15 23.53
CA ALA A 96 13.89 6.12 23.80
C ALA A 96 14.16 5.59 25.21
N THR A 97 14.21 4.28 25.36
CA THR A 97 14.45 3.61 26.64
C THR A 97 15.94 3.40 26.89
N THR A 98 16.44 3.74 28.07
CA THR A 98 17.83 3.42 28.49
C THR A 98 17.92 2.06 29.16
N VAL A 99 16.81 1.55 29.69
CA VAL A 99 16.65 0.21 30.26
C VAL A 99 15.39 -0.41 29.65
N ALA A 100 15.50 -1.65 29.19
CA ALA A 100 14.41 -2.42 28.61
C ALA A 100 14.52 -3.90 28.99
N PRO A 101 13.40 -4.64 29.07
CA PRO A 101 13.43 -6.09 29.14
C PRO A 101 14.20 -6.67 27.94
N SER A 102 14.77 -7.86 28.11
CA SER A 102 15.41 -8.59 27.00
C SER A 102 14.41 -8.94 25.88
N ILE A 103 14.92 -9.28 24.69
CA ILE A 103 14.11 -9.75 23.54
C ILE A 103 13.17 -10.86 23.98
N ARG A 104 11.89 -10.79 23.59
CA ARG A 104 10.88 -11.78 24.00
C ARG A 104 9.61 -11.72 23.17
N SER A 105 8.82 -12.78 23.22
CA SER A 105 7.45 -12.86 22.70
C SER A 105 6.54 -13.63 23.65
N ALA A 106 5.23 -13.61 23.42
CA ALA A 106 4.19 -14.31 24.19
C ALA A 106 4.24 -14.02 25.70
N PHE A 107 4.73 -12.85 26.09
CA PHE A 107 4.57 -12.28 27.43
C PHE A 107 3.27 -11.50 27.48
N HIS A 108 2.89 -11.05 28.68
CA HIS A 108 1.69 -10.25 28.86
C HIS A 108 1.97 -8.96 29.59
N MET A 109 1.27 -7.91 29.16
CA MET A 109 1.28 -6.60 29.78
C MET A 109 -0.11 -6.23 30.27
N VAL A 110 -0.16 -5.46 31.35
CA VAL A 110 -1.40 -4.85 31.83
C VAL A 110 -1.10 -3.49 32.45
N TYR A 111 -2.00 -2.52 32.23
CA TYR A 111 -1.90 -1.23 32.89
C TYR A 111 -2.49 -1.30 34.31
N ASP A 112 -1.70 -0.86 35.29
CA ASP A 112 -2.13 -0.63 36.67
C ASP A 112 -2.51 0.86 36.83
N PRO A 113 -3.81 1.20 36.84
CA PRO A 113 -4.28 2.58 36.99
C PRO A 113 -4.05 3.16 38.39
N VAL A 114 -3.86 2.32 39.42
CA VAL A 114 -3.59 2.79 40.79
C VAL A 114 -2.16 3.29 40.90
N ARG A 115 -1.22 2.59 40.27
CA ARG A 115 0.22 2.92 40.30
C ARG A 115 0.70 3.68 39.08
N GLN A 116 -0.16 3.84 38.08
CA GLN A 116 0.10 4.52 36.80
C GLN A 116 1.31 3.94 36.05
N LYS A 117 1.43 2.61 36.09
CA LYS A 117 2.51 1.84 35.47
C LYS A 117 1.95 0.71 34.63
N VAL A 118 2.68 0.29 33.61
CA VAL A 118 2.40 -0.97 32.91
C VAL A 118 3.23 -2.07 33.55
N LEU A 119 2.59 -3.15 33.97
CA LEU A 119 3.23 -4.39 34.43
C LEU A 119 3.49 -5.29 33.22
N LEU A 120 4.67 -5.93 33.17
CA LEU A 120 5.01 -7.00 32.24
C LEU A 120 5.44 -8.23 33.03
N PHE A 121 5.03 -9.41 32.58
CA PHE A 121 5.47 -10.68 33.15
C PHE A 121 5.84 -11.72 32.09
N GLY A 122 6.98 -12.38 32.31
CA GLY A 122 7.39 -13.60 31.62
C GLY A 122 7.64 -13.44 30.12
N GLY A 123 7.24 -14.47 29.35
CA GLY A 123 7.45 -14.61 27.92
C GLY A 123 8.47 -15.68 27.54
N TYR A 124 8.72 -15.78 26.24
CA TYR A 124 9.72 -16.67 25.66
C TYR A 124 10.84 -15.85 25.03
N ASN A 125 12.08 -16.16 25.39
CA ASN A 125 13.30 -15.65 24.78
C ASN A 125 14.07 -16.84 24.16
N PRO A 126 14.48 -16.75 22.89
CA PRO A 126 15.10 -17.87 22.18
C PRO A 126 16.47 -18.30 22.75
N GLN A 127 17.13 -17.46 23.53
CA GLN A 127 18.45 -17.74 24.11
C GLN A 127 18.38 -18.40 25.48
N VAL A 128 17.32 -18.17 26.25
CA VAL A 128 17.20 -18.64 27.64
C VAL A 128 15.93 -19.46 27.92
N GLY A 129 14.96 -19.47 27.01
CA GLY A 129 13.69 -20.18 27.18
C GLY A 129 12.60 -19.32 27.81
N ARG A 130 11.81 -19.94 28.71
CA ARG A 130 10.70 -19.26 29.39
C ARG A 130 11.23 -18.33 30.46
N LEU A 131 10.56 -17.19 30.62
CA LEU A 131 10.91 -16.17 31.59
C LEU A 131 9.87 -16.11 32.71
N ASN A 132 10.31 -15.73 33.92
CA ASN A 132 9.48 -15.44 35.10
C ASN A 132 9.77 -14.04 35.68
N ASP A 133 10.48 -13.19 34.95
CA ASP A 133 10.81 -11.85 35.42
C ASP A 133 9.57 -10.94 35.39
N THR A 134 9.55 -10.00 36.33
CA THR A 134 8.52 -8.97 36.45
C THR A 134 9.13 -7.61 36.15
N TRP A 135 8.51 -6.84 35.26
CA TRP A 135 8.96 -5.51 34.87
C TRP A 135 7.84 -4.49 35.02
N THR A 136 8.20 -3.24 35.25
CA THR A 136 7.26 -2.12 35.18
C THR A 136 7.76 -1.02 34.25
N TRP A 137 6.84 -0.40 33.53
CA TRP A 137 7.07 0.77 32.70
C TRP A 137 6.39 1.98 33.33
N ASP A 138 7.15 3.06 33.50
CA ASP A 138 6.69 4.31 34.11
C ASP A 138 6.34 5.40 33.09
N GLY A 139 6.19 5.03 31.81
CA GLY A 139 5.99 5.99 30.72
C GLY A 139 7.25 6.49 30.04
N THR A 140 8.42 6.27 30.63
CA THR A 140 9.71 6.71 30.10
C THR A 140 10.73 5.58 30.04
N ASN A 141 10.82 4.76 31.10
CA ASN A 141 11.75 3.65 31.17
C ASN A 141 11.12 2.40 31.81
N TRP A 142 11.74 1.26 31.51
CA TRP A 142 11.45 0.00 32.18
C TRP A 142 12.32 -0.18 33.43
N ALA A 143 11.76 -0.81 34.45
CA ALA A 143 12.46 -1.22 35.66
C ALA A 143 12.09 -2.66 36.02
N GLN A 144 13.10 -3.52 36.22
CA GLN A 144 12.90 -4.88 36.70
C GLN A 144 12.56 -4.86 38.19
N LEU A 145 11.57 -5.65 38.58
CA LEU A 145 11.21 -5.85 39.97
C LEU A 145 11.70 -7.22 40.45
N ASN A 146 11.91 -7.34 41.76
CA ASN A 146 12.26 -8.60 42.43
C ASN A 146 11.23 -8.93 43.53
N PRO A 147 10.01 -9.37 43.16
CA PRO A 147 9.00 -9.78 44.13
C PRO A 147 9.47 -10.97 44.98
N ALA A 148 8.97 -11.07 46.22
CA ALA A 148 9.34 -12.16 47.12
C ALA A 148 8.80 -13.53 46.66
N THR A 149 7.62 -13.52 46.05
CA THR A 149 7.02 -14.67 45.39
C THR A 149 6.79 -14.35 43.92
N VAL A 150 7.09 -15.31 43.06
CA VAL A 150 7.04 -15.16 41.61
C VAL A 150 6.38 -16.39 40.98
N PRO A 151 5.50 -16.24 39.99
CA PRO A 151 4.98 -17.36 39.23
C PRO A 151 6.11 -18.10 38.51
N ASP A 152 5.94 -19.40 38.28
CA ASP A 152 6.87 -20.16 37.45
C ASP A 152 6.96 -19.58 36.03
N ALA A 153 8.12 -19.77 35.39
CA ALA A 153 8.43 -19.23 34.08
C ALA A 153 7.44 -19.71 33.02
N ARG A 154 6.81 -18.76 32.32
CA ARG A 154 5.72 -19.04 31.38
C ARG A 154 5.59 -18.03 30.26
N TYR A 155 4.90 -18.45 29.21
CA TYR A 155 4.43 -17.60 28.12
C TYR A 155 3.00 -17.99 27.75
N GLY A 156 2.29 -17.10 27.05
CA GLY A 156 0.91 -17.34 26.61
C GLY A 156 -0.09 -17.42 27.77
N ALA A 157 0.17 -16.73 28.89
CA ALA A 157 -0.83 -16.60 29.96
C ALA A 157 -1.97 -15.65 29.54
N ALA A 158 -2.98 -15.48 30.36
CA ALA A 158 -3.98 -14.41 30.19
C ALA A 158 -3.84 -13.46 31.38
N ILE A 159 -3.77 -12.14 31.14
CA ILE A 159 -3.72 -11.14 32.24
C ILE A 159 -4.70 -9.99 32.01
N ALA A 160 -5.41 -9.60 33.07
CA ALA A 160 -6.25 -8.40 33.09
C ALA A 160 -6.17 -7.70 34.45
N PHE A 161 -6.40 -6.38 34.48
CA PHE A 161 -6.41 -5.62 35.72
C PHE A 161 -7.84 -5.52 36.24
N ASP A 162 -8.08 -6.15 37.39
CA ASP A 162 -9.34 -6.06 38.11
C ASP A 162 -9.40 -4.74 38.87
N ASN A 163 -9.94 -3.71 38.20
CA ASN A 163 -10.03 -2.36 38.75
C ASN A 163 -11.24 -2.16 39.68
N THR A 164 -11.79 -3.23 40.24
CA THR A 164 -12.91 -3.12 41.17
C THR A 164 -12.43 -2.45 42.47
N ALA A 165 -13.22 -1.50 42.98
CA ALA A 165 -12.93 -0.87 44.27
C ALA A 165 -12.74 -1.95 45.36
N GLY A 166 -11.60 -1.90 46.06
CA GLY A 166 -11.22 -2.88 47.08
C GLY A 166 -10.48 -4.13 46.58
N ARG A 167 -10.35 -4.35 45.26
CA ARG A 167 -9.54 -5.45 44.67
C ARG A 167 -8.27 -4.92 43.99
N GLN A 168 -8.40 -4.01 43.02
CA GLN A 168 -7.31 -3.25 42.38
C GLN A 168 -6.01 -4.04 42.12
N GLN A 169 -6.13 -5.18 41.42
CA GLN A 169 -5.08 -6.19 41.29
C GLN A 169 -5.01 -6.75 39.87
N ALA A 170 -3.81 -7.12 39.39
CA ALA A 170 -3.71 -7.84 38.13
C ALA A 170 -3.97 -9.33 38.35
N VAL A 171 -4.86 -9.92 37.57
CA VAL A 171 -5.20 -11.35 37.62
C VAL A 171 -4.59 -12.01 36.40
N MET A 172 -3.68 -12.96 36.63
CA MET A 172 -3.04 -13.77 35.61
C MET A 172 -3.52 -15.22 35.70
N PHE A 173 -3.90 -15.81 34.58
CA PHE A 173 -4.32 -17.21 34.51
C PHE A 173 -3.52 -17.98 33.46
N GLY A 174 -3.13 -19.20 33.82
CA GLY A 174 -2.60 -20.19 32.90
C GLY A 174 -1.27 -19.85 32.23
N GLY A 175 -1.14 -20.25 30.96
CA GLY A 175 0.09 -20.19 30.19
C GLY A 175 0.97 -21.44 30.31
N ASN A 176 1.89 -21.59 29.35
CA ASN A 176 2.77 -22.74 29.29
C ASN A 176 3.84 -22.69 30.38
N GLY A 177 3.74 -23.55 31.39
CA GLY A 177 4.55 -23.48 32.62
C GLY A 177 3.72 -23.33 33.90
N GLY A 178 2.39 -23.25 33.79
CA GLY A 178 1.47 -23.27 34.93
C GLY A 178 0.00 -23.13 34.50
N ALA A 179 -0.44 -24.04 33.62
CA ALA A 179 -1.59 -23.87 32.74
C ALA A 179 -2.94 -23.63 33.45
N ASP A 180 -3.14 -24.11 34.67
CA ASP A 180 -4.39 -24.00 35.43
C ASP A 180 -4.27 -23.12 36.70
N GLN A 181 -3.14 -22.42 36.86
CA GLN A 181 -2.86 -21.58 38.02
C GLN A 181 -3.47 -20.18 37.85
N THR A 182 -3.97 -19.62 38.96
CA THR A 182 -4.40 -18.22 39.05
C THR A 182 -3.44 -17.46 39.96
N TRP A 183 -2.75 -16.47 39.42
CA TRP A 183 -1.85 -15.59 40.16
C TRP A 183 -2.43 -14.18 40.21
N VAL A 184 -2.21 -13.50 41.33
CA VAL A 184 -2.71 -12.15 41.54
C VAL A 184 -1.58 -11.24 42.00
N TRP A 185 -1.36 -10.16 41.26
CA TRP A 185 -0.42 -9.10 41.61
C TRP A 185 -1.14 -8.00 42.40
N ASP A 186 -0.75 -7.83 43.65
CA ASP A 186 -1.31 -6.81 44.55
C ASP A 186 -0.67 -5.43 44.38
N GLY A 187 0.39 -5.33 43.57
CA GLY A 187 1.21 -4.13 43.43
C GLY A 187 2.65 -4.23 43.86
N THR A 188 2.95 -5.19 44.72
CA THR A 188 4.28 -5.41 45.28
C THR A 188 4.69 -6.87 45.15
N ASN A 189 3.74 -7.81 45.19
CA ASN A 189 4.02 -9.23 45.19
C ASN A 189 2.99 -10.05 44.39
N TRP A 190 3.42 -11.23 43.91
CA TRP A 190 2.52 -12.20 43.27
C TRP A 190 2.00 -13.21 44.28
N ASN A 191 0.69 -13.35 44.39
CA ASN A 191 0.04 -14.28 45.30
C ASN A 191 -0.71 -15.36 44.50
N LEU A 192 -0.40 -16.64 44.77
CA LEU A 192 -1.12 -17.76 44.16
C LEU A 192 -2.52 -17.88 44.78
N ARG A 193 -3.54 -17.99 43.94
CA ARG A 193 -4.92 -18.24 44.33
C ARG A 193 -5.31 -19.68 43.96
N THR A 194 -6.03 -20.34 44.86
CA THR A 194 -6.51 -21.72 44.70
C THR A 194 -8.05 -21.75 44.70
N PRO A 195 -8.70 -21.22 43.65
CA PRO A 195 -10.15 -21.18 43.56
C PRO A 195 -10.71 -22.61 43.41
N GLY A 196 -11.88 -22.87 44.01
CA GLY A 196 -12.50 -24.20 44.00
C GLY A 196 -12.93 -24.65 42.60
N ALA A 197 -13.30 -23.70 41.73
CA ALA A 197 -13.49 -23.92 40.31
C ALA A 197 -12.43 -23.12 39.53
N ARG A 198 -11.96 -23.67 38.42
CA ARG A 198 -10.96 -23.04 37.55
C ARG A 198 -11.20 -23.41 36.09
N PRO A 199 -10.89 -22.51 35.15
CA PRO A 199 -10.86 -22.86 33.74
C PRO A 199 -9.92 -24.04 33.49
N PRO A 200 -10.17 -24.85 32.45
CA PRO A 200 -9.17 -25.81 31.96
C PRO A 200 -7.86 -25.08 31.66
N GLY A 201 -6.74 -25.71 32.00
CA GLY A 201 -5.45 -25.08 31.78
C GLY A 201 -5.10 -24.96 30.31
N ASP A 202 -4.70 -23.77 29.87
CA ASP A 202 -4.43 -23.49 28.46
C ASP A 202 -3.34 -22.42 28.25
N GLU A 203 -2.82 -22.37 27.03
CA GLU A 203 -1.93 -21.37 26.49
C GLU A 203 -2.68 -20.50 25.48
N GLY A 204 -2.47 -19.19 25.53
CA GLY A 204 -3.06 -18.24 24.59
C GLY A 204 -4.55 -17.95 24.85
N ALA A 205 -5.04 -18.15 26.08
CA ALA A 205 -6.38 -17.69 26.44
C ALA A 205 -6.46 -16.15 26.34
N ALA A 206 -7.61 -15.66 25.88
CA ALA A 206 -7.88 -14.23 25.80
C ALA A 206 -8.61 -13.78 27.07
N CYS A 207 -8.29 -12.59 27.58
CA CYS A 207 -9.05 -12.02 28.70
C CYS A 207 -9.17 -10.51 28.63
N ALA A 208 -10.22 -10.00 29.27
CA ALA A 208 -10.43 -8.56 29.49
C ALA A 208 -11.21 -8.33 30.79
N TYR A 209 -11.06 -7.15 31.39
CA TYR A 209 -11.87 -6.72 32.53
C TYR A 209 -13.16 -6.04 32.04
N ASP A 210 -14.30 -6.68 32.28
CA ASP A 210 -15.63 -6.08 32.09
C ASP A 210 -15.90 -5.13 33.27
N ALA A 211 -15.68 -3.84 33.05
CA ALA A 211 -15.82 -2.84 34.10
C ALA A 211 -17.29 -2.58 34.52
N ALA A 212 -18.26 -2.79 33.63
CA ALA A 212 -19.67 -2.65 33.97
C ALA A 212 -20.14 -3.75 34.94
N ARG A 213 -19.54 -4.93 34.86
CA ARG A 213 -19.89 -6.09 35.70
C ARG A 213 -18.87 -6.43 36.76
N GLN A 214 -17.74 -5.72 36.78
CA GLN A 214 -16.65 -5.88 37.73
C GLN A 214 -16.08 -7.31 37.73
N ARG A 215 -15.88 -7.89 36.54
CA ARG A 215 -15.36 -9.26 36.38
C ARG A 215 -14.27 -9.31 35.33
N VAL A 216 -13.28 -10.17 35.53
CA VAL A 216 -12.38 -10.56 34.43
C VAL A 216 -13.06 -11.67 33.64
N VAL A 217 -13.22 -11.47 32.34
CA VAL A 217 -13.78 -12.44 31.40
C VAL A 217 -12.63 -13.13 30.69
N LEU A 218 -12.68 -14.46 30.60
CA LEU A 218 -11.70 -15.29 29.93
C LEU A 218 -12.38 -16.18 28.87
N PHE A 219 -11.79 -16.27 27.69
CA PHE A 219 -12.21 -17.15 26.60
C PHE A 219 -11.02 -17.94 26.05
N HIS A 220 -11.22 -19.22 25.74
CA HIS A 220 -10.13 -20.13 25.36
C HIS A 220 -10.55 -21.20 24.35
N GLN A 221 -9.62 -22.11 24.02
CA GLN A 221 -9.77 -23.05 22.91
C GLN A 221 -10.91 -24.04 23.07
N ASN A 222 -11.35 -24.36 24.31
CA ASN A 222 -12.46 -25.28 24.53
C ASN A 222 -13.84 -24.64 24.36
N ARG A 223 -13.92 -23.45 23.76
CA ARG A 223 -15.18 -22.75 23.45
C ARG A 223 -15.95 -22.30 24.71
N GLN A 224 -15.24 -22.12 25.82
CA GLN A 224 -15.83 -21.78 27.12
C GLN A 224 -15.56 -20.33 27.51
N THR A 225 -16.54 -19.73 28.17
CA THR A 225 -16.45 -18.42 28.81
C THR A 225 -16.40 -18.58 30.31
N TRP A 226 -15.36 -18.05 30.94
CA TRP A 226 -15.17 -18.06 32.38
C TRP A 226 -15.11 -16.63 32.90
N VAL A 227 -15.64 -16.41 34.11
CA VAL A 227 -15.57 -15.11 34.78
C VAL A 227 -14.96 -15.23 36.16
N TRP A 228 -14.07 -14.30 36.49
CA TRP A 228 -13.47 -14.15 37.82
C TRP A 228 -14.18 -13.02 38.58
N ASP A 229 -14.67 -13.33 39.78
CA ASP A 229 -15.38 -12.39 40.65
C ASP A 229 -14.50 -11.73 41.72
N GLY A 230 -13.19 -12.02 41.71
CA GLY A 230 -12.25 -11.58 42.74
C GLY A 230 -11.73 -12.70 43.62
N ASN A 231 -12.47 -13.81 43.72
CA ASN A 231 -12.16 -14.95 44.59
C ASN A 231 -12.26 -16.30 43.88
N ASN A 232 -13.23 -16.48 42.96
CA ASN A 232 -13.48 -17.75 42.29
C ASN A 232 -13.77 -17.56 40.80
N TRP A 233 -13.51 -18.61 40.03
CA TRP A 233 -13.91 -18.68 38.63
C TRP A 233 -15.27 -19.36 38.50
N ALA A 234 -16.11 -18.83 37.62
CA ALA A 234 -17.38 -19.47 37.24
C ALA A 234 -17.44 -19.66 35.72
N ASN A 235 -17.81 -20.86 35.28
CA ASN A 235 -18.11 -21.12 33.88
C ASN A 235 -19.49 -20.56 33.57
N VAL A 236 -19.54 -19.57 32.68
CA VAL A 236 -20.77 -18.86 32.27
C VAL A 236 -21.01 -18.99 30.78
N THR A 237 -20.55 -20.11 30.18
CA THR A 237 -20.66 -20.34 28.74
C THR A 237 -22.13 -20.34 28.31
N PRO A 238 -22.57 -19.40 27.46
CA PRO A 238 -23.91 -19.39 26.89
C PRO A 238 -24.07 -20.44 25.77
N ALA A 239 -25.31 -20.67 25.33
CA ALA A 239 -25.60 -21.53 24.19
C ALA A 239 -24.94 -21.03 22.89
N GLU A 240 -25.10 -19.72 22.60
CA GLU A 240 -24.42 -19.05 21.50
C GLU A 240 -23.06 -18.56 21.96
N THR A 241 -21.99 -19.19 21.48
CA THR A 241 -20.61 -18.93 21.91
C THR A 241 -19.65 -18.97 20.71
N PRO A 242 -18.63 -18.11 20.66
CA PRO A 242 -17.66 -18.07 19.57
C PRO A 242 -17.02 -19.43 19.36
N PRO A 243 -16.50 -19.75 18.16
CA PRO A 243 -15.65 -20.92 17.97
C PRO A 243 -14.40 -20.87 18.87
N GLY A 244 -13.96 -22.03 19.36
CA GLY A 244 -12.76 -22.18 20.17
C GLY A 244 -11.52 -21.62 19.47
N ARG A 245 -10.69 -20.91 20.22
CA ARG A 245 -9.46 -20.27 19.70
C ARG A 245 -8.43 -20.06 20.81
N SER A 246 -7.16 -20.16 20.43
CA SER A 246 -6.01 -19.66 21.19
C SER A 246 -5.48 -18.41 20.49
N TYR A 247 -4.77 -17.58 21.23
CA TYR A 247 -4.15 -16.34 20.75
C TYR A 247 -5.14 -15.34 20.13
N GLY A 248 -6.42 -15.46 20.48
CA GLY A 248 -7.39 -14.39 20.28
C GLY A 248 -7.09 -13.24 21.23
N SER A 249 -7.66 -12.07 20.98
CA SER A 249 -7.47 -10.93 21.85
C SER A 249 -8.80 -10.31 22.25
N MET A 250 -8.88 -9.88 23.51
CA MET A 250 -10.08 -9.30 24.08
C MET A 250 -9.78 -7.91 24.63
N THR A 251 -10.73 -6.99 24.46
CA THR A 251 -10.69 -5.68 25.12
C THR A 251 -12.10 -5.21 25.47
N TYR A 252 -12.21 -4.39 26.52
CA TYR A 252 -13.49 -3.86 26.97
C TYR A 252 -13.76 -2.48 26.35
N ASP A 253 -14.91 -2.32 25.72
CA ASP A 253 -15.45 -1.05 25.23
C ASP A 253 -16.33 -0.42 26.32
N PRO A 254 -15.84 0.58 27.09
CA PRO A 254 -16.61 1.25 28.12
C PRO A 254 -17.78 2.08 27.59
N GLY A 255 -17.73 2.53 26.32
CA GLY A 255 -18.83 3.30 25.72
C GLY A 255 -20.05 2.44 25.45
N ARG A 256 -19.83 1.14 25.19
CA ARG A 256 -20.89 0.16 24.90
C ARG A 256 -21.15 -0.83 26.03
N GLN A 257 -20.27 -0.87 27.02
CA GLN A 257 -20.32 -1.83 28.13
C GLN A 257 -20.23 -3.29 27.68
N GLU A 258 -19.36 -3.53 26.69
CA GLU A 258 -19.21 -4.80 26.01
C GLU A 258 -17.73 -5.19 25.93
N VAL A 259 -17.44 -6.50 25.96
CA VAL A 259 -16.11 -7.03 25.65
C VAL A 259 -16.08 -7.47 24.19
N VAL A 260 -15.06 -7.02 23.46
CA VAL A 260 -14.82 -7.37 22.06
C VAL A 260 -13.77 -8.46 21.98
N LEU A 261 -14.05 -9.52 21.23
CA LEU A 261 -13.13 -10.60 20.89
C LEU A 261 -12.86 -10.57 19.38
N PHE A 262 -11.59 -10.64 19.00
CA PHE A 262 -11.17 -10.71 17.59
C PHE A 262 -9.99 -11.68 17.40
N GLY A 263 -9.95 -12.32 16.23
CA GLY A 263 -8.80 -13.09 15.75
C GLY A 263 -8.60 -14.44 16.46
N GLY A 264 -7.41 -15.01 16.31
CA GLY A 264 -6.93 -16.23 16.97
C GLY A 264 -7.31 -17.53 16.25
N SER A 265 -6.33 -18.44 16.10
CA SER A 265 -6.50 -19.75 15.45
C SER A 265 -7.17 -19.65 14.07
N ASP A 266 -6.57 -18.84 13.20
CA ASP A 266 -6.96 -18.60 11.82
C ASP A 266 -8.38 -18.04 11.64
N LYS A 267 -8.75 -17.07 12.48
CA LYS A 267 -10.06 -16.41 12.42
C LYS A 267 -9.92 -14.90 12.18
N ASN A 268 -10.97 -14.32 11.61
CA ASN A 268 -11.18 -12.87 11.45
C ASN A 268 -12.60 -12.45 11.85
N ASP A 269 -13.31 -13.29 12.59
CA ASP A 269 -14.63 -12.99 13.11
C ASP A 269 -14.54 -12.02 14.30
N THR A 270 -15.56 -11.18 14.45
CA THR A 270 -15.69 -10.24 15.57
C THR A 270 -16.86 -10.69 16.44
N TRP A 271 -16.59 -10.90 17.72
CA TRP A 271 -17.60 -11.29 18.70
C TRP A 271 -17.69 -10.28 19.83
N ILE A 272 -18.90 -10.07 20.32
CA ILE A 272 -19.21 -9.10 21.36
C ILE A 272 -19.88 -9.83 22.52
N TRP A 273 -19.38 -9.60 23.72
CA TRP A 273 -19.93 -10.11 24.97
C TRP A 273 -20.56 -8.98 25.76
N ASN A 274 -21.86 -9.11 26.03
CA ASN A 274 -22.62 -8.14 26.81
C ASN A 274 -22.76 -8.55 28.29
N GLY A 275 -21.94 -9.48 28.78
CA GLY A 275 -22.06 -10.02 30.14
C GLY A 275 -22.96 -11.22 30.34
N GLN A 276 -23.76 -11.58 29.34
CA GLN A 276 -24.67 -12.74 29.40
C GLN A 276 -24.59 -13.62 28.16
N VAL A 277 -24.51 -13.00 26.98
CA VAL A 277 -24.48 -13.71 25.70
C VAL A 277 -23.36 -13.17 24.82
N TRP A 278 -22.86 -14.04 23.95
CA TRP A 278 -22.01 -13.64 22.83
C TRP A 278 -22.87 -13.35 21.60
N THR A 279 -22.51 -12.31 20.86
CA THR A 279 -23.13 -11.96 19.59
C THR A 279 -22.05 -11.77 18.53
N GLN A 280 -22.12 -12.53 17.44
CA GLN A 280 -21.22 -12.33 16.30
C GLN A 280 -21.62 -11.06 15.55
N ARG A 281 -20.64 -10.22 15.21
CA ARG A 281 -20.82 -9.06 14.34
C ARG A 281 -20.36 -9.40 12.92
N THR A 282 -21.08 -8.87 11.93
CA THR A 282 -20.79 -9.02 10.50
C THR A 282 -20.45 -7.65 9.90
N PRO A 283 -19.26 -7.10 10.19
CA PRO A 283 -18.88 -5.78 9.71
C PRO A 283 -18.65 -5.81 8.19
N THR A 284 -18.91 -4.69 7.53
CA THR A 284 -18.67 -4.52 6.08
C THR A 284 -17.19 -4.53 5.72
N THR A 285 -16.36 -4.10 6.65
CA THR A 285 -14.91 -4.15 6.58
C THR A 285 -14.36 -4.91 7.77
N SER A 286 -13.33 -5.74 7.57
CA SER A 286 -12.73 -6.52 8.65
C SER A 286 -11.23 -6.66 8.43
N PRO A 287 -10.41 -6.67 9.49
CA PRO A 287 -9.03 -7.09 9.38
C PRO A 287 -8.95 -8.53 8.85
N GLN A 288 -7.81 -8.84 8.24
CA GLN A 288 -7.56 -10.17 7.67
C GLN A 288 -7.47 -11.24 8.77
N ILE A 289 -7.49 -12.51 8.35
CA ILE A 289 -7.32 -13.68 9.22
C ILE A 289 -6.09 -13.53 10.11
N ARG A 290 -6.28 -13.63 11.44
CA ARG A 290 -5.18 -13.59 12.42
C ARG A 290 -5.00 -14.98 13.02
N ARG A 291 -3.84 -15.59 12.77
CA ARG A 291 -3.48 -16.87 13.39
C ARG A 291 -3.13 -16.69 14.86
N ASP A 292 -2.20 -15.77 15.14
CA ASP A 292 -1.61 -15.63 16.45
C ASP A 292 -1.11 -14.20 16.77
N GLY A 293 -1.33 -13.78 18.01
CA GLY A 293 -0.49 -12.81 18.73
C GLY A 293 -0.61 -11.35 18.29
N ASN A 294 -1.80 -10.88 17.94
CA ASN A 294 -2.07 -9.46 17.74
C ASN A 294 -2.22 -8.70 19.08
N GLY A 295 -1.87 -7.42 19.10
CA GLY A 295 -2.18 -6.52 20.20
C GLY A 295 -3.59 -5.98 20.05
N PHE A 296 -4.39 -5.96 21.13
CA PHE A 296 -5.74 -5.41 21.09
C PHE A 296 -6.09 -4.67 22.39
N ALA A 297 -6.37 -3.37 22.28
CA ALA A 297 -6.65 -2.52 23.43
C ALA A 297 -7.59 -1.37 23.08
N TYR A 298 -8.49 -1.03 23.99
CA TYR A 298 -9.37 0.13 23.84
C TYR A 298 -8.61 1.45 24.05
N HIS A 299 -8.85 2.41 23.15
CA HIS A 299 -8.29 3.76 23.23
C HIS A 299 -9.42 4.77 23.56
N PRO A 300 -9.58 5.18 24.83
CA PRO A 300 -10.62 6.11 25.29
C PRO A 300 -10.72 7.41 24.48
N GLY A 301 -9.59 8.03 24.14
CA GLY A 301 -9.58 9.28 23.36
C GLY A 301 -10.11 9.13 21.92
N LEU A 302 -10.06 7.92 21.35
CA LEU A 302 -10.61 7.63 20.03
C LEU A 302 -12.02 7.04 20.11
N GLN A 303 -12.42 6.57 21.29
CA GLN A 303 -13.60 5.73 21.52
C GLN A 303 -13.64 4.49 20.61
N ARG A 304 -12.49 3.85 20.44
CA ARG A 304 -12.31 2.70 19.55
C ARG A 304 -11.43 1.65 20.18
N ALA A 305 -11.71 0.38 19.89
CA ALA A 305 -10.76 -0.69 20.11
C ALA A 305 -9.73 -0.69 18.99
N VAL A 306 -8.45 -0.71 19.33
CA VAL A 306 -7.32 -0.64 18.41
C VAL A 306 -6.67 -2.01 18.33
N LEU A 307 -6.55 -2.54 17.12
CA LEU A 307 -5.84 -3.76 16.79
C LEU A 307 -4.51 -3.41 16.13
N HIS A 308 -3.44 -4.08 16.51
CA HIS A 308 -2.15 -3.98 15.84
C HIS A 308 -1.49 -5.34 15.61
N GLY A 309 -0.98 -5.54 14.40
CA GLY A 309 -0.14 -6.67 14.01
C GLY A 309 -0.78 -8.06 14.12
N GLY A 310 0.03 -9.05 14.53
CA GLY A 310 -0.29 -10.47 14.49
C GLY A 310 0.11 -11.14 13.17
N TYR A 311 -0.01 -12.46 13.11
CA TYR A 311 0.34 -13.24 11.92
C TYR A 311 -0.85 -13.47 10.99
N ILE A 312 -0.68 -13.22 9.70
CA ILE A 312 -1.66 -13.62 8.66
C ILE A 312 -1.10 -14.79 7.84
N VAL A 313 -1.88 -15.87 7.76
CA VAL A 313 -1.56 -17.03 6.92
C VAL A 313 -1.77 -16.70 5.43
N GLY A 314 -0.82 -17.07 4.58
CA GLY A 314 -1.00 -17.07 3.12
C GLY A 314 -0.82 -15.73 2.38
N VAL A 315 -0.41 -14.65 3.07
CA VAL A 315 -0.10 -13.36 2.44
C VAL A 315 1.21 -12.74 2.94
N ASP A 316 1.22 -12.14 4.14
CA ASP A 316 2.26 -11.17 4.55
C ASP A 316 3.08 -11.56 5.80
N GLY A 317 2.81 -12.70 6.44
CA GLY A 317 3.47 -13.06 7.70
C GLY A 317 3.07 -12.12 8.85
N ASN A 318 4.03 -11.68 9.66
CA ASN A 318 3.81 -10.72 10.75
C ASN A 318 3.40 -9.34 10.19
N ASN A 319 2.18 -8.91 10.51
CA ASN A 319 1.63 -7.66 10.01
C ASN A 319 1.99 -6.47 10.90
N SER A 320 2.05 -5.28 10.29
CA SER A 320 2.25 -3.97 10.93
C SER A 320 1.00 -3.09 10.87
N ASP A 321 -0.09 -3.62 10.34
CA ASP A 321 -1.32 -2.86 10.21
C ASP A 321 -1.94 -2.53 11.57
N THR A 322 -2.62 -1.39 11.56
CA THR A 322 -3.41 -0.89 12.67
C THR A 322 -4.84 -0.73 12.18
N TRP A 323 -5.79 -1.27 12.93
CA TRP A 323 -7.22 -1.18 12.64
C TRP A 323 -7.97 -0.65 13.84
N PHE A 324 -9.05 0.07 13.57
CA PHE A 324 -9.94 0.56 14.61
C PHE A 324 -11.32 -0.06 14.49
N TRP A 325 -11.81 -0.63 15.58
CA TRP A 325 -13.19 -1.05 15.75
C TRP A 325 -13.96 0.07 16.44
N ASN A 326 -15.03 0.54 15.80
CA ASN A 326 -15.89 1.60 16.33
C ASN A 326 -17.18 1.08 16.98
N GLY A 327 -17.33 -0.24 17.16
CA GLY A 327 -18.55 -0.87 17.66
C GLY A 327 -19.46 -1.47 16.59
N THR A 328 -19.29 -1.08 15.33
CA THR A 328 -20.09 -1.60 14.20
C THR A 328 -19.24 -2.08 13.04
N ASP A 329 -18.14 -1.39 12.74
CA ASP A 329 -17.29 -1.68 11.58
C ASP A 329 -15.80 -1.43 11.89
N TRP A 330 -14.92 -2.02 11.07
CA TRP A 330 -13.46 -1.87 11.20
C TRP A 330 -12.88 -0.89 10.19
N THR A 331 -12.34 0.22 10.65
CA THR A 331 -11.64 1.15 9.77
C THR A 331 -10.15 0.87 9.78
N TRP A 332 -9.55 0.66 8.60
CA TRP A 332 -8.10 0.62 8.44
C TRP A 332 -7.50 1.97 8.83
N PHE A 333 -6.41 1.95 9.59
CA PHE A 333 -5.75 3.16 10.05
C PHE A 333 -4.41 3.40 9.34
N SER A 334 -3.48 2.46 9.53
CA SER A 334 -2.12 2.51 9.00
C SER A 334 -1.55 1.10 8.86
N GLY A 335 -0.36 0.95 8.27
CA GLY A 335 0.29 -0.35 8.09
C GLY A 335 1.34 -0.38 6.97
N LYS A 336 1.87 -1.59 6.72
CA LYS A 336 2.87 -1.89 5.68
C LYS A 336 2.54 -1.24 4.34
N VAL A 337 1.30 -1.30 3.89
CA VAL A 337 0.87 -0.72 2.62
C VAL A 337 0.22 0.64 2.88
N GLN A 338 0.70 1.69 2.22
CA GLN A 338 0.18 3.05 2.30
C GLN A 338 -0.33 3.46 0.91
N GLU A 339 -1.64 3.53 0.76
CA GLU A 339 -2.28 3.90 -0.52
C GLU A 339 -2.45 5.42 -0.64
N PHE A 340 -1.94 5.97 -1.74
CA PHE A 340 -2.07 7.37 -2.12
C PHE A 340 -3.24 7.53 -3.09
N ASP A 341 -4.20 8.39 -2.74
CA ASP A 341 -5.41 8.57 -3.53
C ASP A 341 -5.16 9.51 -4.72
N MET A 342 -5.27 8.98 -5.95
CA MET A 342 -5.22 9.78 -7.18
C MET A 342 -6.60 10.15 -7.71
N THR A 343 -7.71 9.71 -7.10
CA THR A 343 -9.06 9.93 -7.65
C THR A 343 -9.41 11.41 -7.83
N SER A 344 -8.86 12.29 -7.00
CA SER A 344 -8.98 13.75 -7.12
C SER A 344 -7.84 14.42 -7.92
N ARG A 345 -6.95 13.64 -8.53
CA ARG A 345 -5.76 14.10 -9.28
C ARG A 345 -5.80 13.56 -10.71
N PRO A 346 -6.55 14.21 -11.62
CA PRO A 346 -6.71 13.73 -13.00
C PRO A 346 -5.41 13.76 -13.82
N ASP A 347 -4.37 14.47 -13.36
CA ASP A 347 -3.03 14.53 -13.96
C ASP A 347 -2.05 13.50 -13.39
N GLY A 348 -2.40 12.88 -12.25
CA GLY A 348 -1.56 11.95 -11.51
C GLY A 348 -0.31 12.57 -10.87
N ILE A 349 -0.28 13.89 -10.70
CA ILE A 349 0.90 14.63 -10.20
C ILE A 349 0.87 14.78 -8.67
N PHE A 350 2.00 14.49 -8.05
CA PHE A 350 2.30 14.75 -6.65
C PHE A 350 3.56 15.59 -6.54
N ASN A 351 3.47 16.70 -5.80
CA ASN A 351 4.51 17.71 -5.66
C ASN A 351 5.03 17.74 -4.22
N PHE A 352 6.33 17.57 -4.03
CA PHE A 352 6.98 17.55 -2.71
C PHE A 352 8.29 18.35 -2.70
N THR A 353 8.75 18.72 -1.51
CA THR A 353 10.09 19.33 -1.34
C THR A 353 11.19 18.27 -1.27
N THR A 354 11.01 17.25 -0.45
CA THR A 354 11.92 16.11 -0.24
C THR A 354 11.08 14.88 0.09
N GLY A 355 11.66 13.68 0.18
CA GLY A 355 10.92 12.52 0.67
C GLY A 355 11.77 11.31 0.99
N ASP A 356 11.24 10.44 1.83
CA ASP A 356 11.87 9.17 2.17
C ASP A 356 10.81 8.09 2.41
N VAL A 357 10.82 7.02 1.60
CA VAL A 357 9.97 5.84 1.80
C VAL A 357 10.64 4.92 2.81
N PRO A 358 10.14 4.78 4.05
CA PRO A 358 10.84 4.05 5.11
C PRO A 358 10.89 2.53 4.85
N PRO A 359 11.88 1.80 5.42
CA PRO A 359 11.90 0.35 5.38
C PRO A 359 10.60 -0.26 5.91
N GLY A 360 10.09 -1.30 5.24
CA GLY A 360 8.84 -1.96 5.64
C GLY A 360 7.56 -1.22 5.23
N VAL A 361 7.64 -0.06 4.58
CA VAL A 361 6.50 0.64 3.98
C VAL A 361 6.46 0.36 2.48
N THR A 362 5.27 0.10 1.94
CA THR A 362 4.97 -0.03 0.52
C THR A 362 3.99 1.07 0.13
N MET A 363 4.45 2.04 -0.65
CA MET A 363 3.62 3.07 -1.25
C MET A 363 2.86 2.48 -2.44
N THR A 364 1.53 2.53 -2.42
CA THR A 364 0.65 2.15 -3.55
C THR A 364 -0.21 3.34 -3.93
N PHE A 365 -0.94 3.23 -5.04
CA PHE A 365 -1.75 4.32 -5.56
C PHE A 365 -3.12 3.84 -6.01
N LYS A 366 -4.15 4.55 -5.59
CA LYS A 366 -5.50 4.34 -6.08
C LYS A 366 -5.65 5.01 -7.44
N LYS A 367 -5.76 4.19 -8.49
CA LYS A 367 -5.94 4.60 -9.89
C LYS A 367 -7.07 5.63 -10.06
N ASN A 368 -6.81 6.68 -10.83
CA ASN A 368 -7.81 7.70 -11.17
C ASN A 368 -8.63 7.31 -12.41
N ALA A 369 -9.73 8.03 -12.67
CA ALA A 369 -10.61 7.74 -13.80
C ALA A 369 -9.96 8.01 -15.17
N ALA A 370 -8.99 8.94 -15.24
CA ALA A 370 -8.25 9.26 -16.45
C ALA A 370 -7.14 8.25 -16.79
N ASN A 371 -6.90 7.26 -15.91
CA ASN A 371 -5.82 6.29 -16.01
C ASN A 371 -4.45 6.94 -16.29
N THR A 372 -4.11 8.00 -15.58
CA THR A 372 -2.80 8.64 -15.76
C THR A 372 -1.69 7.88 -15.02
N PRO A 373 -0.44 7.98 -15.49
CA PRO A 373 0.73 7.57 -14.71
C PRO A 373 0.80 8.30 -13.37
N VAL A 374 1.52 7.70 -12.42
CA VAL A 374 1.97 8.38 -11.20
C VAL A 374 3.16 9.28 -11.54
N ARG A 375 3.12 10.53 -11.12
CA ARG A 375 4.26 11.47 -11.25
C ARG A 375 4.61 12.02 -9.88
N LEU A 376 5.75 11.62 -9.33
CA LEU A 376 6.27 12.15 -8.06
C LEU A 376 7.37 13.17 -8.38
N LEU A 377 7.13 14.44 -8.05
CA LEU A 377 7.99 15.56 -8.40
C LEU A 377 8.56 16.19 -7.13
N PHE A 378 9.89 16.17 -6.99
CA PHE A 378 10.63 16.65 -5.84
C PHE A 378 11.53 17.84 -6.21
N THR A 379 11.61 18.84 -5.34
CA THR A 379 12.58 19.96 -5.46
C THR A 379 13.89 19.71 -4.69
N GLY A 380 14.04 18.52 -4.13
CA GLY A 380 15.13 18.12 -3.25
C GLY A 380 15.25 16.60 -3.20
N ASP A 381 16.09 16.08 -2.31
CA ASP A 381 16.44 14.66 -2.30
C ASP A 381 15.22 13.76 -2.05
N PHE A 382 15.21 12.63 -2.75
CA PHE A 382 14.23 11.57 -2.56
C PHE A 382 14.90 10.22 -2.34
N THR A 383 14.57 9.55 -1.23
CA THR A 383 15.10 8.22 -0.88
C THR A 383 13.98 7.18 -0.87
N VAL A 384 14.25 6.00 -1.43
CA VAL A 384 13.37 4.82 -1.34
C VAL A 384 14.11 3.73 -0.59
N ARG A 385 13.75 3.50 0.68
CA ARG A 385 14.25 2.39 1.52
C ARG A 385 13.22 1.26 1.69
N GLY A 386 11.94 1.61 1.57
CA GLY A 386 10.80 0.70 1.49
C GLY A 386 10.50 0.26 0.05
N ALA A 387 9.23 0.22 -0.32
CA ALA A 387 8.79 -0.11 -1.66
C ALA A 387 7.83 0.95 -2.23
N ILE A 388 7.85 1.15 -3.54
CA ILE A 388 6.81 1.83 -4.31
C ILE A 388 6.27 0.81 -5.30
N SER A 389 4.95 0.68 -5.40
CA SER A 389 4.30 -0.30 -6.27
C SER A 389 3.18 0.34 -7.05
N VAL A 390 3.30 0.29 -8.37
CA VAL A 390 2.23 0.60 -9.33
C VAL A 390 1.79 -0.67 -10.07
N ASP A 391 1.95 -1.85 -9.47
CA ASP A 391 1.66 -3.14 -10.11
C ASP A 391 0.20 -3.29 -10.58
N GLY A 392 0.02 -4.12 -11.61
CA GLY A 392 -1.27 -4.59 -12.07
C GLY A 392 -1.85 -5.66 -11.15
N GLY A 393 -3.17 -5.67 -11.02
CA GLY A 393 -3.90 -6.66 -10.25
C GLY A 393 -3.82 -8.05 -10.89
N TYR A 394 -3.77 -9.07 -10.05
CA TYR A 394 -3.80 -10.47 -10.47
C TYR A 394 -5.19 -10.83 -11.01
N GLY A 395 -5.24 -11.68 -12.03
CA GLY A 395 -6.43 -12.47 -12.34
C GLY A 395 -6.64 -13.45 -11.19
N ALA A 396 -7.37 -13.04 -10.15
CA ALA A 396 -7.55 -13.86 -8.96
C ALA A 396 -8.82 -14.72 -9.05
N ALA A 397 -8.76 -15.94 -8.51
CA ALA A 397 -9.90 -16.86 -8.45
C ALA A 397 -11.08 -16.38 -7.59
N ASN A 398 -10.84 -15.39 -6.73
CA ASN A 398 -11.80 -14.85 -5.79
C ASN A 398 -12.43 -13.52 -6.25
N LEU A 399 -12.19 -13.08 -7.49
CA LEU A 399 -12.89 -11.89 -7.99
C LEU A 399 -14.38 -12.20 -8.17
N PRO A 400 -15.29 -11.34 -7.68
CA PRO A 400 -16.71 -11.49 -7.93
C PRO A 400 -16.99 -11.61 -9.43
N GLU A 401 -18.03 -12.37 -9.79
CA GLU A 401 -18.42 -12.55 -11.19
C GLU A 401 -18.66 -11.18 -11.86
N GLY A 402 -17.99 -10.92 -12.98
CA GLY A 402 -18.06 -9.64 -13.68
C GLY A 402 -16.92 -8.65 -13.38
N VAL A 403 -16.08 -8.91 -12.37
CA VAL A 403 -14.94 -8.04 -12.00
C VAL A 403 -13.66 -8.47 -12.73
N VAL A 404 -12.99 -7.52 -13.38
CA VAL A 404 -11.71 -7.74 -14.06
C VAL A 404 -10.52 -7.36 -13.18
N ALA A 405 -9.36 -7.98 -13.44
CA ALA A 405 -8.12 -7.58 -12.81
C ALA A 405 -7.74 -6.17 -13.29
N ARG A 406 -7.63 -5.22 -12.37
CA ARG A 406 -7.33 -3.83 -12.72
C ARG A 406 -5.86 -3.66 -13.08
N GLY A 407 -5.57 -2.91 -14.13
CA GLY A 407 -4.21 -2.44 -14.38
C GLY A 407 -3.78 -1.47 -13.30
N GLY A 408 -2.47 -1.37 -13.06
CA GLY A 408 -1.92 -0.34 -12.18
C GLY A 408 -2.24 1.09 -12.68
N PRO A 409 -1.96 2.14 -11.90
CA PRO A 409 -2.10 3.51 -12.39
C PRO A 409 -1.29 3.74 -13.68
N GLY A 410 -1.93 4.19 -14.75
CA GLY A 410 -1.32 4.31 -16.08
C GLY A 410 -1.31 3.01 -16.90
N GLY A 411 -1.63 1.86 -16.30
CA GLY A 411 -1.75 0.55 -16.94
C GLY A 411 -3.19 0.16 -17.25
N PHE A 412 -3.39 -0.87 -18.04
CA PHE A 412 -4.69 -1.27 -18.58
C PHE A 412 -5.25 -2.53 -17.93
N ASP A 413 -6.58 -2.60 -17.85
CA ASP A 413 -7.27 -3.69 -17.16
C ASP A 413 -7.23 -4.99 -17.97
N GLY A 414 -7.20 -6.11 -17.27
CA GLY A 414 -7.29 -7.44 -17.86
C GLY A 414 -8.68 -7.75 -18.40
N GLY A 415 -8.76 -8.80 -19.19
CA GLY A 415 -9.98 -9.31 -19.78
C GLY A 415 -10.75 -10.21 -18.82
N ARG A 416 -12.07 -10.07 -18.81
CA ARG A 416 -12.96 -10.95 -18.04
C ARG A 416 -12.99 -12.34 -18.67
N GLY A 417 -12.93 -13.39 -17.87
CA GLY A 417 -13.22 -14.75 -18.31
C GLY A 417 -14.64 -14.90 -18.88
N GLY A 418 -14.85 -15.88 -19.74
CA GLY A 418 -16.18 -16.24 -20.23
C GLY A 418 -17.10 -16.61 -19.07
N ILE A 419 -18.40 -16.32 -19.21
CA ILE A 419 -19.42 -16.66 -18.21
C ILE A 419 -20.15 -17.97 -18.59
N PRO A 420 -20.47 -18.85 -17.63
CA PRO A 420 -21.20 -20.09 -17.89
C PRO A 420 -22.66 -19.85 -18.28
N PHE A 421 -23.29 -20.88 -18.83
CA PHE A 421 -24.30 -20.68 -19.86
C PHE A 421 -25.72 -21.05 -19.43
N ASN A 422 -26.51 -20.01 -19.16
CA ASN A 422 -27.97 -20.06 -19.27
C ASN A 422 -28.50 -18.96 -20.22
N ARG A 423 -27.68 -17.99 -20.67
CA ARG A 423 -28.21 -16.74 -21.27
C ARG A 423 -27.61 -16.20 -22.59
N SER A 424 -26.55 -16.73 -23.22
CA SER A 424 -25.87 -15.94 -24.28
C SER A 424 -25.31 -16.63 -25.53
N SER A 425 -25.44 -17.95 -25.74
CA SER A 425 -24.83 -18.62 -26.92
C SER A 425 -23.27 -18.49 -27.03
N SER A 426 -22.59 -17.83 -26.07
CA SER A 426 -21.16 -17.48 -26.15
C SER A 426 -20.32 -17.95 -24.95
N PHE A 427 -19.24 -18.69 -25.22
CA PHE A 427 -18.20 -19.07 -24.24
C PHE A 427 -17.09 -18.01 -24.10
N ALA A 428 -17.22 -16.90 -24.84
CA ALA A 428 -16.12 -15.98 -25.04
C ALA A 428 -15.80 -15.17 -23.78
N GLY A 429 -14.50 -15.11 -23.46
CA GLY A 429 -13.96 -14.08 -22.59
C GLY A 429 -13.94 -12.71 -23.27
N VAL A 430 -13.38 -11.73 -22.59
CA VAL A 430 -13.15 -10.37 -23.10
C VAL A 430 -11.65 -10.17 -23.31
N ALA A 431 -11.27 -9.43 -24.34
CA ALA A 431 -9.88 -9.09 -24.56
C ALA A 431 -9.36 -8.19 -23.41
N GLY A 432 -8.07 -8.29 -23.11
CA GLY A 432 -7.39 -7.34 -22.25
C GLY A 432 -7.37 -5.96 -22.89
N GLN A 433 -7.35 -4.92 -22.06
CA GLN A 433 -7.29 -3.55 -22.54
C GLN A 433 -5.86 -3.10 -22.81
N GLY A 434 -5.73 -1.98 -23.49
CA GLY A 434 -4.46 -1.33 -23.77
C GLY A 434 -3.87 -1.71 -25.13
N PRO A 435 -2.85 -0.98 -25.57
CA PRO A 435 -2.25 -1.22 -26.87
C PRO A 435 -1.47 -2.55 -26.80
N GLY A 436 -1.87 -3.58 -27.55
CA GLY A 436 -1.34 -4.94 -27.35
C GLY A 436 -2.00 -5.70 -26.19
N GLY A 437 -3.21 -5.31 -25.78
CA GLY A 437 -4.06 -6.09 -24.89
C GLY A 437 -4.28 -7.51 -25.41
N GLY A 438 -4.21 -8.48 -24.51
CA GLY A 438 -4.27 -9.89 -24.86
C GLY A 438 -5.63 -10.29 -25.45
N GLY A 439 -5.61 -11.08 -26.54
CA GLY A 439 -6.82 -11.61 -27.17
C GLY A 439 -7.66 -12.49 -26.23
N ALA A 440 -8.99 -12.42 -26.38
CA ALA A 440 -9.93 -13.27 -25.64
C ALA A 440 -9.86 -14.73 -26.09
N GLY A 441 -10.09 -15.66 -25.16
CA GLY A 441 -10.51 -17.02 -25.49
C GLY A 441 -11.94 -16.97 -26.03
N VAL A 442 -12.14 -17.27 -27.31
CA VAL A 442 -13.43 -17.15 -28.02
C VAL A 442 -14.17 -18.48 -28.16
N THR A 443 -13.52 -19.59 -27.82
CA THR A 443 -14.10 -20.94 -27.85
C THR A 443 -14.05 -21.60 -26.47
N ARG A 444 -14.80 -22.71 -26.35
CA ARG A 444 -14.90 -23.50 -25.12
C ARG A 444 -13.51 -23.90 -24.61
N ARG A 445 -13.20 -23.57 -23.35
CA ARG A 445 -11.91 -23.83 -22.68
C ARG A 445 -10.67 -23.20 -23.33
N GLN A 446 -10.83 -22.23 -24.23
CA GLN A 446 -9.69 -21.58 -24.87
C GLN A 446 -9.00 -20.63 -23.90
N ASP A 447 -7.67 -20.67 -23.85
CA ASP A 447 -6.91 -19.72 -23.04
C ASP A 447 -6.92 -18.30 -23.63
N GLY A 448 -6.93 -17.30 -22.75
CA GLY A 448 -6.68 -15.91 -23.12
C GLY A 448 -5.21 -15.69 -23.46
N SER A 449 -4.92 -14.80 -24.41
CA SER A 449 -3.54 -14.43 -24.76
C SER A 449 -2.97 -13.41 -23.78
N ASP A 450 -1.66 -13.39 -23.60
CA ASP A 450 -0.98 -12.42 -22.75
C ASP A 450 -1.05 -10.99 -23.34
N GLY A 451 -1.06 -9.99 -22.46
CA GLY A 451 -0.81 -8.61 -22.85
C GLY A 451 0.65 -8.45 -23.27
N LEU A 452 0.89 -7.67 -24.31
CA LEU A 452 2.22 -7.52 -24.92
C LEU A 452 2.80 -6.13 -24.65
N HIS A 453 4.09 -6.09 -24.32
CA HIS A 453 4.87 -4.84 -24.21
C HIS A 453 5.92 -4.68 -25.34
N ASN A 454 6.33 -5.75 -26.04
CA ASN A 454 7.50 -5.75 -26.93
C ASN A 454 7.28 -5.16 -28.35
N ASN A 455 8.41 -4.88 -29.03
CA ASN A 455 8.67 -4.12 -30.27
C ASN A 455 7.78 -4.33 -31.52
N ASP A 456 6.79 -5.23 -31.51
CA ASP A 456 5.91 -5.54 -32.64
C ASP A 456 4.48 -4.97 -32.47
N GLY A 457 4.35 -3.83 -31.78
CA GLY A 457 3.12 -3.01 -31.85
C GLY A 457 2.26 -2.94 -30.60
N GLY A 458 2.81 -3.26 -29.41
CA GLY A 458 2.17 -3.00 -28.11
C GLY A 458 2.13 -1.51 -27.78
N TYR A 459 3.05 -1.00 -26.96
CA TYR A 459 3.12 0.42 -26.56
C TYR A 459 4.50 0.78 -26.01
N GLY A 460 4.80 2.08 -25.98
CA GLY A 460 6.01 2.63 -25.36
C GLY A 460 7.24 2.63 -26.28
N ASN A 461 7.99 3.73 -26.27
CA ASN A 461 9.26 3.86 -26.97
C ASN A 461 10.43 3.82 -25.99
N ASN A 462 11.67 3.90 -26.49
CA ASN A 462 12.88 3.96 -25.66
C ASN A 462 12.92 5.21 -24.75
N PHE A 463 12.11 6.22 -25.03
CA PHE A 463 11.97 7.45 -24.26
C PHE A 463 10.94 7.36 -23.14
N LEU A 464 10.11 6.29 -23.11
CA LEU A 464 8.91 6.21 -22.29
C LEU A 464 7.98 7.43 -22.50
N GLN A 465 7.77 7.80 -23.77
CA GLN A 465 6.95 8.93 -24.18
C GLN A 465 5.85 8.53 -25.19
N PRO A 466 4.56 8.78 -24.89
CA PRO A 466 4.07 9.17 -23.57
C PRO A 466 4.37 8.07 -22.53
N LEU A 467 4.46 8.49 -21.27
CA LEU A 467 4.61 7.55 -20.17
C LEU A 467 3.30 6.75 -20.04
N THR A 468 3.35 5.46 -20.33
CA THR A 468 2.18 4.56 -20.37
C THR A 468 2.54 3.24 -19.72
N GLY A 469 1.59 2.63 -19.01
CA GLY A 469 1.76 1.35 -18.33
C GLY A 469 1.42 0.15 -19.21
N GLY A 470 1.64 -1.03 -18.63
CA GLY A 470 1.18 -2.37 -18.96
C GLY A 470 -0.13 -2.49 -19.72
N SER A 471 -0.19 -3.36 -20.72
CA SER A 471 -1.42 -3.88 -21.30
C SER A 471 -1.96 -5.07 -20.51
N GLY A 472 -3.29 -5.19 -20.46
CA GLY A 472 -3.97 -6.30 -19.77
C GLY A 472 -3.93 -7.59 -20.59
N GLY A 473 -3.92 -8.73 -19.90
CA GLY A 473 -4.08 -10.04 -20.53
C GLY A 473 -5.55 -10.35 -20.85
N GLY A 474 -5.82 -11.20 -21.85
CA GLY A 474 -7.17 -11.57 -22.24
C GLY A 474 -7.85 -12.55 -21.27
N GLY A 475 -9.17 -12.56 -21.22
CA GLY A 475 -9.92 -13.57 -20.46
C GLY A 475 -10.02 -14.89 -21.23
N GLY A 476 -9.90 -16.01 -20.53
CA GLY A 476 -10.12 -17.35 -21.07
C GLY A 476 -11.59 -17.65 -21.31
N GLY A 477 -11.87 -18.63 -22.18
CA GLY A 477 -13.22 -19.09 -22.49
C GLY A 477 -13.81 -20.00 -21.41
N SER A 478 -15.13 -19.98 -21.24
CA SER A 478 -15.88 -20.78 -20.25
C SER A 478 -16.20 -22.19 -20.74
N THR A 479 -16.79 -22.99 -19.85
CA THR A 479 -17.63 -24.14 -20.15
C THR A 479 -19.10 -23.81 -19.87
N GLU A 480 -19.96 -24.81 -19.97
CA GLU A 480 -21.39 -24.71 -19.69
C GLU A 480 -21.68 -24.36 -18.22
N ASP A 481 -20.81 -24.81 -17.33
CA ASP A 481 -20.97 -24.81 -15.86
C ASP A 481 -19.88 -24.04 -15.11
N THR A 482 -18.77 -23.68 -15.78
CA THR A 482 -17.61 -23.05 -15.14
C THR A 482 -17.12 -21.84 -15.92
N SER A 483 -16.87 -20.73 -15.24
CA SER A 483 -16.32 -19.51 -15.84
C SER A 483 -14.89 -19.72 -16.34
N GLY A 484 -14.50 -18.96 -17.37
CA GLY A 484 -13.12 -18.91 -17.83
C GLY A 484 -12.20 -18.17 -16.87
N GLY A 485 -10.88 -18.39 -16.97
CA GLY A 485 -9.89 -17.66 -16.17
C GLY A 485 -9.85 -16.17 -16.53
N ASN A 486 -9.76 -15.28 -15.53
CA ASN A 486 -9.57 -13.86 -15.77
C ASN A 486 -8.14 -13.54 -16.20
N GLY A 487 -8.01 -12.59 -17.12
CA GLY A 487 -6.71 -12.03 -17.51
C GLY A 487 -6.17 -11.08 -16.44
N GLY A 488 -4.85 -11.06 -16.27
CA GLY A 488 -4.16 -10.15 -15.35
C GLY A 488 -4.13 -8.71 -15.86
N GLY A 489 -4.16 -7.74 -14.95
CA GLY A 489 -4.02 -6.32 -15.30
C GLY A 489 -2.59 -5.95 -15.67
N GLY A 490 -2.39 -5.01 -16.58
CA GLY A 490 -1.06 -4.52 -16.92
C GLY A 490 -0.44 -3.70 -15.79
N GLY A 491 0.90 -3.74 -15.67
CA GLY A 491 1.65 -2.94 -14.72
C GLY A 491 1.43 -1.44 -14.93
N GLY A 492 1.53 -0.63 -13.89
CA GLY A 492 1.34 0.82 -13.99
C GLY A 492 2.52 1.55 -14.61
N ALA A 493 2.45 2.87 -14.66
CA ALA A 493 3.55 3.72 -15.07
C ALA A 493 3.86 4.77 -14.01
N ILE A 494 5.15 4.98 -13.76
CA ILE A 494 5.62 5.92 -12.75
C ILE A 494 6.80 6.75 -13.26
N LEU A 495 6.70 8.07 -13.05
CA LEU A 495 7.79 9.02 -13.10
C LEU A 495 8.16 9.41 -11.67
N ILE A 496 9.44 9.34 -11.35
CA ILE A 496 10.01 9.94 -10.14
C ILE A 496 11.06 10.95 -10.60
N ALA A 497 10.77 12.23 -10.41
CA ALA A 497 11.66 13.32 -10.78
C ALA A 497 12.12 14.08 -9.54
N SER A 498 13.43 14.33 -9.42
CA SER A 498 14.01 15.22 -8.42
C SER A 498 14.91 16.24 -9.10
N SER A 499 14.95 17.48 -8.59
CA SER A 499 15.98 18.45 -8.97
C SER A 499 17.30 18.25 -8.21
N ARG A 500 17.45 17.14 -7.48
CA ARG A 500 18.65 16.72 -6.72
C ARG A 500 18.87 15.22 -6.88
N ASP A 501 18.95 14.47 -5.77
CA ASP A 501 19.29 13.06 -5.77
C ASP A 501 18.05 12.16 -5.68
N ILE A 502 18.10 11.03 -6.39
CA ILE A 502 17.24 9.87 -6.13
C ILE A 502 18.11 8.71 -5.63
N ILE A 503 17.83 8.24 -4.42
CA ILE A 503 18.57 7.14 -3.77
C ILE A 503 17.63 5.93 -3.61
N ILE A 504 17.88 4.84 -4.33
CA ILE A 504 17.05 3.62 -4.29
C ILE A 504 17.82 2.52 -3.55
N SER A 505 17.45 2.26 -2.29
CA SER A 505 17.97 1.14 -1.48
C SER A 505 16.91 0.05 -1.21
N GLY A 506 15.64 0.38 -1.41
CA GLY A 506 14.50 -0.53 -1.34
C GLY A 506 14.05 -0.99 -2.72
N GLN A 507 12.78 -0.77 -3.08
CA GLN A 507 12.20 -1.31 -4.30
C GLN A 507 11.25 -0.32 -5.01
N VAL A 508 11.26 -0.29 -6.34
CA VAL A 508 10.21 0.29 -7.18
C VAL A 508 9.68 -0.78 -8.13
N ARG A 509 8.38 -1.03 -8.12
CA ARG A 509 7.72 -2.04 -8.97
C ARG A 509 6.64 -1.43 -9.85
N ALA A 510 6.59 -1.92 -11.08
CA ALA A 510 5.56 -1.70 -12.08
C ALA A 510 5.24 -3.02 -12.80
N ASN A 511 5.04 -4.11 -12.06
CA ASN A 511 4.81 -5.43 -12.65
C ASN A 511 3.39 -5.59 -13.17
N GLY A 512 3.21 -6.38 -14.22
CA GLY A 512 1.92 -6.91 -14.62
C GLY A 512 1.36 -7.90 -13.60
N GLY A 513 0.05 -8.10 -13.64
CA GLY A 513 -0.66 -9.07 -12.82
C GLY A 513 -0.61 -10.47 -13.44
N ALA A 514 -0.47 -11.49 -12.58
CA ALA A 514 -0.48 -12.87 -13.03
C ALA A 514 -1.85 -13.29 -13.59
N ARG A 515 -1.83 -14.32 -14.41
CA ARG A 515 -3.04 -14.97 -14.95
C ARG A 515 -3.75 -15.85 -13.93
N GLN A 516 -5.04 -16.05 -14.12
CA GLN A 516 -5.84 -17.02 -13.38
C GLN A 516 -6.00 -18.35 -14.13
N HIS A 517 -5.97 -19.48 -13.44
CA HIS A 517 -6.63 -20.70 -13.92
C HIS A 517 -7.98 -20.87 -13.22
N SER A 518 -9.07 -20.97 -13.97
CA SER A 518 -10.40 -21.19 -13.39
C SER A 518 -10.75 -22.67 -13.15
N GLY A 519 -9.84 -23.59 -13.50
CA GLY A 519 -10.12 -25.03 -13.56
C GLY A 519 -10.48 -25.52 -14.97
N VAL A 520 -10.82 -24.61 -15.89
CA VAL A 520 -11.18 -24.94 -17.28
C VAL A 520 -10.33 -24.23 -18.34
N SER A 521 -9.85 -23.01 -18.07
CA SER A 521 -8.96 -22.26 -18.96
C SER A 521 -8.09 -21.29 -18.16
N TRP A 522 -6.99 -20.88 -18.77
CA TRP A 522 -6.14 -19.79 -18.30
C TRP A 522 -6.60 -18.46 -18.88
N GLY A 523 -6.60 -17.43 -18.04
CA GLY A 523 -6.50 -16.07 -18.53
C GLY A 523 -5.10 -15.79 -19.07
N GLY A 524 -4.96 -14.69 -19.81
CA GLY A 524 -3.68 -14.12 -20.20
C GLY A 524 -3.06 -13.30 -19.07
N ARG A 525 -1.73 -13.18 -19.09
CA ARG A 525 -0.95 -12.36 -18.15
C ARG A 525 -1.02 -10.89 -18.55
N GLY A 526 -0.96 -9.98 -17.58
CA GLY A 526 -0.69 -8.57 -17.87
C GLY A 526 0.79 -8.35 -18.18
N SER A 527 1.12 -7.42 -19.07
CA SER A 527 2.51 -7.05 -19.34
C SER A 527 3.07 -6.12 -18.26
N GLY A 528 4.40 -6.00 -18.22
CA GLY A 528 5.09 -5.07 -17.33
C GLY A 528 4.85 -3.60 -17.73
N GLY A 529 4.96 -2.75 -16.72
CA GLY A 529 4.73 -1.31 -16.81
C GLY A 529 5.99 -0.49 -17.07
N SER A 530 5.94 0.79 -16.75
CA SER A 530 7.02 1.74 -17.08
C SER A 530 7.56 2.44 -15.85
N ILE A 531 8.88 2.43 -15.65
CA ILE A 531 9.57 3.15 -14.58
C ILE A 531 10.52 4.18 -15.23
N LEU A 532 10.27 5.46 -15.00
CA LEU A 532 11.13 6.57 -15.42
C LEU A 532 11.66 7.29 -14.17
N LEU A 533 12.97 7.27 -13.95
CA LEU A 533 13.63 8.09 -12.93
C LEU A 533 14.39 9.23 -13.61
N ARG A 534 14.25 10.45 -13.08
CA ARG A 534 14.95 11.64 -13.57
C ARG A 534 15.52 12.44 -12.41
N ALA A 535 16.82 12.65 -12.37
CA ALA A 535 17.50 13.36 -11.27
C ALA A 535 18.84 13.94 -11.71
N ASP A 536 19.51 14.70 -10.84
CA ASP A 536 20.92 15.03 -11.05
C ASP A 536 21.78 13.78 -10.89
N ARG A 537 21.48 13.03 -9.81
CA ARG A 537 22.20 11.82 -9.42
C ARG A 537 21.21 10.72 -9.07
N ILE A 538 21.41 9.53 -9.64
CA ILE A 538 20.66 8.32 -9.29
C ILE A 538 21.64 7.29 -8.73
N SER A 539 21.42 6.84 -7.49
CA SER A 539 22.30 5.91 -6.80
C SER A 539 21.56 4.89 -5.94
N GLY A 540 22.28 3.89 -5.42
CA GLY A 540 21.78 2.89 -4.47
C GLY A 540 21.86 1.44 -4.96
N GLN A 541 21.44 0.52 -4.09
CA GLN A 541 21.57 -0.94 -4.21
C GLN A 541 20.22 -1.68 -4.29
N GLY A 542 19.13 -0.93 -4.38
CA GLY A 542 17.77 -1.46 -4.35
C GLY A 542 17.36 -2.19 -5.64
N THR A 543 16.05 -2.28 -5.87
CA THR A 543 15.51 -2.98 -7.05
C THR A 543 14.54 -2.12 -7.85
N LEU A 544 14.63 -2.21 -9.18
CA LEU A 544 13.66 -1.62 -10.11
C LEU A 544 13.10 -2.74 -10.99
N PHE A 545 11.81 -3.06 -10.83
CA PHE A 545 11.19 -4.19 -11.51
C PHE A 545 9.93 -3.79 -12.28
N ALA A 546 9.88 -4.17 -13.54
CA ALA A 546 8.73 -4.07 -14.41
C ALA A 546 8.51 -5.41 -15.13
N TYR A 547 8.27 -6.48 -14.37
CA TYR A 547 7.97 -7.80 -14.92
C TYR A 547 6.60 -7.86 -15.58
N GLY A 548 6.38 -8.77 -16.53
CA GLY A 548 5.02 -9.23 -16.81
C GLY A 548 4.46 -10.09 -15.67
N GLY A 549 3.20 -10.51 -15.82
CA GLY A 549 2.42 -11.22 -14.80
C GLY A 549 3.05 -12.48 -14.21
N ASP A 550 3.90 -13.17 -14.97
CA ASP A 550 4.77 -14.24 -14.50
C ASP A 550 6.23 -13.82 -14.77
N GLN A 551 7.09 -13.87 -13.74
CA GLN A 551 8.45 -13.31 -13.79
C GLN A 551 9.23 -13.74 -15.03
N GLY A 552 9.52 -12.79 -15.93
CA GLY A 552 10.43 -12.97 -17.05
C GLY A 552 9.83 -12.82 -18.45
N ASN A 553 8.49 -12.84 -18.60
CA ASN A 553 7.81 -12.64 -19.87
C ASN A 553 7.20 -11.25 -19.99
N ASP A 554 7.13 -10.70 -21.21
CA ASP A 554 6.49 -9.41 -21.55
C ASP A 554 6.81 -8.28 -20.56
N ASN A 555 8.08 -8.23 -20.17
CA ASN A 555 8.60 -7.22 -19.25
C ASN A 555 8.43 -5.83 -19.84
N GLY A 556 8.20 -4.87 -18.95
CA GLY A 556 8.01 -3.46 -19.22
C GLY A 556 9.27 -2.70 -19.63
N ARG A 557 9.39 -1.44 -19.23
CA ARG A 557 10.55 -0.59 -19.55
C ARG A 557 11.02 0.17 -18.31
N ILE A 558 12.33 0.29 -18.18
CA ILE A 558 12.98 1.10 -17.15
C ILE A 558 13.88 2.11 -17.86
N ARG A 559 13.80 3.37 -17.47
CA ARG A 559 14.64 4.44 -17.99
C ARG A 559 15.17 5.30 -16.85
N LEU A 560 16.47 5.57 -16.88
CA LEU A 560 17.19 6.34 -15.88
C LEU A 560 17.87 7.53 -16.56
N GLU A 561 17.42 8.73 -16.21
CA GLU A 561 17.93 9.99 -16.74
C GLU A 561 18.65 10.77 -15.65
N ALA A 562 19.99 10.82 -15.70
CA ALA A 562 20.79 11.56 -14.74
C ALA A 562 22.18 11.90 -15.27
N PHE A 563 22.78 12.93 -14.69
CA PHE A 563 24.18 13.31 -14.97
C PHE A 563 25.14 12.33 -14.30
N ASP A 564 24.84 11.92 -13.07
CA ASP A 564 25.55 10.85 -12.36
C ASP A 564 24.67 9.61 -12.17
N ARG A 565 25.18 8.43 -12.56
CA ARG A 565 24.41 7.18 -12.66
C ARG A 565 25.09 6.06 -11.89
N ASN A 566 25.26 6.26 -10.59
CA ASN A 566 25.88 5.31 -9.65
C ASN A 566 24.89 4.29 -9.06
N PHE A 567 23.79 4.00 -9.76
CA PHE A 567 22.87 2.93 -9.35
C PHE A 567 23.46 1.57 -9.73
N VAL A 568 23.62 0.71 -8.73
CA VAL A 568 24.24 -0.61 -8.86
C VAL A 568 23.32 -1.73 -8.33
N GLY A 569 22.06 -1.39 -8.09
CA GLY A 569 21.01 -2.33 -7.70
C GLY A 569 20.51 -3.21 -8.84
N ASN A 570 19.62 -4.14 -8.52
CA ASN A 570 19.09 -5.09 -9.48
C ASN A 570 17.95 -4.47 -10.30
N THR A 571 17.99 -4.64 -11.62
CA THR A 571 16.95 -4.13 -12.53
C THR A 571 16.42 -5.25 -13.40
N ARG A 572 15.10 -5.25 -13.64
CA ARG A 572 14.52 -6.13 -14.64
C ARG A 572 13.25 -5.53 -15.24
N PRO A 573 13.21 -5.26 -16.56
CA PRO A 573 14.30 -5.43 -17.52
C PRO A 573 15.45 -4.43 -17.29
N GLY A 574 16.56 -4.60 -18.01
CA GLY A 574 17.69 -3.66 -17.91
C GLY A 574 17.27 -2.23 -18.30
N PRO A 575 17.78 -1.19 -17.63
CA PRO A 575 17.38 0.19 -17.88
C PRO A 575 18.03 0.75 -19.15
N ILE A 576 17.32 1.68 -19.78
CA ILE A 576 17.86 2.60 -20.77
C ILE A 576 18.39 3.83 -20.04
N TYR A 577 19.61 4.24 -20.36
CA TYR A 577 20.24 5.39 -19.73
C TYR A 577 20.30 6.58 -20.68
N SER A 578 20.08 7.79 -20.15
CA SER A 578 20.33 9.03 -20.89
C SER A 578 20.67 10.17 -19.93
N VAL A 579 21.05 11.32 -20.48
CA VAL A 579 21.07 12.59 -19.72
C VAL A 579 19.66 13.18 -19.70
N PRO A 580 19.30 13.97 -18.67
CA PRO A 580 18.01 14.67 -18.65
C PRO A 580 17.86 15.58 -19.88
N VAL A 581 16.73 15.48 -20.59
CA VAL A 581 16.44 16.30 -21.78
C VAL A 581 15.70 17.57 -21.36
N SER A 582 16.13 18.73 -21.83
CA SER A 582 15.45 20.02 -21.59
C SER A 582 14.25 20.22 -22.54
N GLY A 583 13.12 20.72 -22.02
CA GLY A 583 11.92 21.05 -22.80
C GLY A 583 10.61 20.98 -22.00
N PRO A 584 9.48 21.49 -22.55
CA PRO A 584 8.18 21.49 -21.88
C PRO A 584 7.72 20.04 -21.63
N ASP A 585 7.09 19.83 -20.48
CA ASP A 585 6.77 18.55 -19.86
C ASP A 585 6.45 17.42 -20.87
N PHE A 586 7.48 16.63 -21.20
CA PHE A 586 7.45 15.55 -22.21
C PHE A 586 6.56 14.35 -21.83
N ASN A 587 5.68 14.51 -20.85
CA ASN A 587 4.80 13.47 -20.31
C ASN A 587 3.33 13.65 -20.70
N LEU A 588 3.00 14.65 -21.52
CA LEU A 588 1.71 14.78 -22.20
C LEU A 588 1.71 13.88 -23.46
N GLY A 589 0.56 13.33 -23.82
CA GLY A 589 0.40 12.58 -25.07
C GLY A 589 0.91 13.41 -26.24
N GLY A 590 1.91 12.91 -26.96
CA GLY A 590 2.38 13.55 -28.19
C GLY A 590 1.23 13.59 -29.19
N THR A 591 0.81 14.78 -29.60
CA THR A 591 -0.21 14.95 -30.64
C THR A 591 0.45 15.41 -31.93
N LEU A 592 -0.03 14.87 -33.05
CA LEU A 592 0.19 15.42 -34.37
C LEU A 592 -1.13 16.00 -34.86
N SER A 593 -1.08 17.21 -35.39
CA SER A 593 -2.22 17.87 -36.01
C SER A 593 -1.85 18.26 -37.44
N ILE A 594 -2.59 17.77 -38.42
CA ILE A 594 -2.47 18.26 -39.80
C ILE A 594 -3.16 19.62 -39.81
N THR A 595 -2.39 20.70 -39.82
CA THR A 595 -2.91 22.07 -39.64
C THR A 595 -3.14 22.79 -40.95
N ARG A 596 -2.43 22.40 -42.02
CA ARG A 596 -2.62 22.95 -43.37
C ARG A 596 -2.50 21.91 -44.46
N ILE A 597 -3.36 22.05 -45.48
CA ILE A 597 -3.32 21.27 -46.73
C ILE A 597 -3.50 22.25 -47.89
N ALA A 598 -2.58 22.22 -48.86
CA ALA A 598 -2.63 23.06 -50.06
C ALA A 598 -2.82 24.57 -49.75
N GLY A 599 -2.18 25.06 -48.68
CA GLY A 599 -2.27 26.46 -48.23
C GLY A 599 -3.54 26.82 -47.45
N GLN A 600 -4.52 25.93 -47.33
CA GLN A 600 -5.72 26.13 -46.52
C GLN A 600 -5.53 25.59 -45.10
N ASN A 601 -6.15 26.25 -44.11
CA ASN A 601 -6.15 25.79 -42.73
C ASN A 601 -7.15 24.64 -42.55
N VAL A 602 -6.75 23.61 -41.81
CA VAL A 602 -7.63 22.50 -41.41
C VAL A 602 -8.23 22.83 -40.04
N GLN A 603 -9.56 22.81 -39.93
CA GLN A 603 -10.24 22.98 -38.63
C GLN A 603 -9.87 21.84 -37.68
N GLN A 604 -9.59 22.16 -36.41
CA GLN A 604 -9.24 21.18 -35.37
C GLN A 604 -10.35 21.10 -34.30
N PRO A 605 -10.73 19.90 -33.82
CA PRO A 605 -10.36 18.60 -34.41
C PRO A 605 -11.02 18.42 -35.80
N PRO A 606 -10.39 17.68 -36.72
CA PRO A 606 -10.96 17.43 -38.05
C PRO A 606 -12.27 16.64 -37.93
N VAL A 607 -13.23 16.96 -38.80
CA VAL A 607 -14.54 16.32 -38.88
C VAL A 607 -14.41 14.88 -39.40
N ALA A 608 -13.36 14.59 -40.18
CA ALA A 608 -13.06 13.25 -40.71
C ALA A 608 -14.23 12.63 -41.49
N SER A 609 -14.97 13.47 -42.23
CA SER A 609 -16.09 13.06 -43.07
C SER A 609 -15.72 13.10 -44.55
N LEU A 610 -16.04 12.03 -45.29
CA LEU A 610 -15.87 11.98 -46.74
C LEU A 610 -16.99 12.73 -47.49
N ILE A 611 -18.10 13.06 -46.81
CA ILE A 611 -19.24 13.77 -47.40
C ILE A 611 -19.08 15.29 -47.21
N ASN A 612 -18.61 15.69 -46.03
CA ASN A 612 -18.33 17.09 -45.67
C ASN A 612 -16.81 17.21 -45.42
N PRO A 613 -15.99 17.40 -46.47
CA PRO A 613 -14.55 17.38 -46.35
C PRO A 613 -14.01 18.57 -45.54
N ASP A 614 -12.97 18.31 -44.75
CA ASP A 614 -12.31 19.33 -43.92
C ASP A 614 -11.62 20.44 -44.73
N VAL A 615 -11.18 20.12 -45.96
CA VAL A 615 -10.53 21.05 -46.90
C VAL A 615 -10.95 20.70 -48.32
N ILE A 616 -11.24 21.72 -49.15
CA ILE A 616 -11.48 21.57 -50.59
C ILE A 616 -10.50 22.47 -51.35
N PHE A 617 -9.69 21.87 -52.22
CA PHE A 617 -8.72 22.58 -53.05
C PHE A 617 -8.82 22.12 -54.51
N THR A 618 -8.43 22.99 -55.45
CA THR A 618 -8.63 22.79 -56.90
C THR A 618 -7.39 22.28 -57.63
N GLN A 619 -6.26 22.16 -56.95
CA GLN A 619 -4.99 21.73 -57.53
C GLN A 619 -4.81 20.21 -57.40
N SER A 620 -4.70 19.50 -58.53
CA SER A 620 -4.11 18.17 -58.58
C SER A 620 -2.61 18.30 -58.89
N GLY A 621 -1.73 17.83 -58.01
CA GLY A 621 -0.28 18.04 -58.13
C GLY A 621 0.46 18.05 -56.79
N PRO A 622 1.69 18.60 -56.71
CA PRO A 622 2.41 18.74 -55.44
C PRO A 622 1.63 19.67 -54.51
N ILE A 623 1.08 19.13 -53.43
CA ILE A 623 0.48 19.92 -52.37
C ILE A 623 1.35 19.89 -51.12
N GLU A 624 1.51 21.06 -50.50
CA GLU A 624 2.15 21.17 -49.20
C GLU A 624 1.16 20.75 -48.10
N ILE A 625 1.58 19.82 -47.25
CA ILE A 625 0.87 19.41 -46.04
C ILE A 625 1.73 19.77 -44.84
N THR A 626 1.21 20.62 -43.95
CA THR A 626 1.90 20.97 -42.70
C THR A 626 1.36 20.15 -41.55
N VAL A 627 2.25 19.50 -40.82
CA VAL A 627 1.94 18.78 -39.58
C VAL A 627 2.62 19.50 -38.43
N ASN A 628 1.81 19.96 -37.48
CA ASN A 628 2.31 20.48 -36.20
C ASN A 628 2.31 19.36 -35.16
N SER A 629 3.21 19.46 -34.20
CA SER A 629 3.26 18.57 -33.06
C SER A 629 3.14 19.33 -31.75
N THR A 630 2.66 18.63 -30.72
CA THR A 630 2.78 19.05 -29.32
C THR A 630 3.20 17.84 -28.52
N GLY A 631 4.29 17.93 -27.76
CA GLY A 631 4.81 16.80 -26.99
C GLY A 631 5.47 15.68 -27.81
N VAL A 632 5.84 15.94 -29.07
CA VAL A 632 6.66 15.02 -29.90
C VAL A 632 8.08 15.61 -30.02
N PRO A 633 9.14 14.85 -29.69
CA PRO A 633 10.52 15.35 -29.73
C PRO A 633 10.94 15.91 -31.09
N GLU A 634 11.73 16.97 -31.07
CA GLU A 634 12.40 17.50 -32.27
C GLU A 634 13.27 16.42 -32.93
N GLY A 635 13.35 16.44 -34.25
CA GLY A 635 14.05 15.40 -35.02
C GLY A 635 13.31 14.06 -35.09
N THR A 636 12.08 13.95 -34.58
CA THR A 636 11.24 12.76 -34.82
C THR A 636 10.77 12.73 -36.26
N GLY A 637 10.94 11.58 -36.93
CA GLY A 637 10.44 11.35 -38.28
C GLY A 637 8.93 11.15 -38.30
N VAL A 638 8.22 12.03 -39.00
CA VAL A 638 6.78 11.97 -39.25
C VAL A 638 6.54 11.39 -40.63
N ARG A 639 5.55 10.49 -40.75
CA ARG A 639 5.12 9.86 -42.00
C ARG A 639 3.65 10.20 -42.27
N LEU A 640 3.30 10.34 -43.54
CA LEU A 640 1.91 10.49 -43.96
C LEU A 640 1.40 9.22 -44.64
N ARG A 641 0.12 8.93 -44.42
CA ARG A 641 -0.69 8.05 -45.26
C ARG A 641 -1.84 8.86 -45.83
N ILE A 642 -1.92 8.93 -47.15
CA ILE A 642 -3.02 9.57 -47.87
C ILE A 642 -3.81 8.47 -48.57
N THR A 643 -5.07 8.31 -48.21
CA THR A 643 -5.95 7.34 -48.87
C THR A 643 -6.75 8.05 -49.95
N THR A 644 -6.64 7.59 -51.19
CA THR A 644 -7.36 8.14 -52.35
C THR A 644 -8.19 7.05 -53.02
N SER A 645 -9.05 7.43 -53.97
CA SER A 645 -9.77 6.49 -54.83
C SER A 645 -8.85 5.63 -55.70
N GLU A 646 -7.62 6.06 -55.95
CA GLU A 646 -6.62 5.34 -56.76
C GLU A 646 -5.70 4.44 -55.91
N GLY A 647 -5.82 4.50 -54.58
CA GLY A 647 -5.01 3.73 -53.63
C GLY A 647 -4.29 4.62 -52.60
N PRO A 648 -3.58 4.00 -51.64
CA PRO A 648 -2.84 4.72 -50.61
C PRO A 648 -1.50 5.26 -51.13
N ILE A 649 -1.19 6.51 -50.77
CA ILE A 649 0.08 7.18 -51.01
C ILE A 649 0.77 7.36 -49.65
N PHE A 650 2.06 7.04 -49.57
CA PHE A 650 2.87 7.21 -48.38
C PHE A 650 3.95 8.26 -48.62
N ALA A 651 4.17 9.16 -47.65
CA ALA A 651 5.20 10.19 -47.72
C ALA A 651 5.99 10.30 -46.42
N GLY A 652 7.24 10.77 -46.50
CA GLY A 652 8.17 10.88 -45.37
C GLY A 652 9.17 9.71 -45.25
N PRO A 653 9.96 9.66 -44.16
CA PRO A 653 9.85 10.53 -42.99
C PRO A 653 10.33 11.96 -43.26
N GLU A 654 9.54 12.95 -42.83
CA GLU A 654 9.99 14.34 -42.67
C GLU A 654 10.22 14.60 -41.19
N PHE A 655 11.25 15.37 -40.85
CA PHE A 655 11.69 15.51 -39.46
C PHE A 655 11.11 16.78 -38.82
N LEU A 656 10.62 16.66 -37.58
CA LEU A 656 10.14 17.81 -36.81
C LEU A 656 11.29 18.81 -36.56
N ALA A 657 11.00 20.07 -36.85
CA ALA A 657 11.82 21.22 -36.54
C ALA A 657 10.93 22.37 -36.00
N GLY A 658 11.14 22.77 -34.75
CA GLY A 658 10.35 23.81 -34.09
C GLY A 658 8.87 23.45 -33.92
N GLY A 659 8.58 22.19 -33.63
CA GLY A 659 7.23 21.65 -33.43
C GLY A 659 6.43 21.48 -34.72
N SER A 660 7.08 21.50 -35.89
CA SER A 660 6.39 21.30 -37.17
C SER A 660 7.26 20.59 -38.21
N CYS A 661 6.63 19.94 -39.18
CA CYS A 661 7.27 19.44 -40.40
C CYS A 661 6.33 19.64 -41.60
N ARG A 662 6.89 19.62 -42.80
CA ARG A 662 6.14 19.85 -44.04
C ARG A 662 6.42 18.75 -45.04
N PHE A 663 5.38 18.30 -45.72
CA PHE A 663 5.46 17.32 -46.79
C PHE A 663 5.06 18.00 -48.08
N ASN A 664 5.74 17.65 -49.17
CA ASN A 664 5.30 17.99 -50.52
C ASN A 664 4.90 16.70 -51.24
N VAL A 665 3.60 16.49 -51.43
CA VAL A 665 3.07 15.19 -51.89
C VAL A 665 2.27 15.36 -53.17
N GLN A 666 2.47 14.46 -54.14
CA GLN A 666 1.61 14.38 -55.32
C GLN A 666 0.28 13.74 -54.93
N VAL A 667 -0.81 14.50 -54.99
CA VAL A 667 -2.14 14.00 -54.66
C VAL A 667 -3.04 14.09 -55.91
N PRO A 668 -3.65 12.97 -56.38
CA PRO A 668 -4.56 12.96 -57.51
C PRO A 668 -5.87 13.68 -57.17
N ALA A 669 -6.63 14.06 -58.20
CA ALA A 669 -7.95 14.64 -58.01
C ALA A 669 -8.93 13.60 -57.43
N GLY A 670 -9.69 13.97 -56.40
CA GLY A 670 -10.71 13.11 -55.81
C GLY A 670 -10.89 13.34 -54.31
N THR A 671 -11.75 12.52 -53.70
CA THR A 671 -11.98 12.53 -52.24
C THR A 671 -11.04 11.54 -51.57
N GLY A 672 -10.52 11.90 -50.40
CA GLY A 672 -9.58 11.06 -49.66
C GLY A 672 -9.46 11.45 -48.20
N SER A 673 -8.57 10.75 -47.49
CA SER A 673 -8.21 11.06 -46.11
C SER A 673 -6.70 11.16 -45.95
N VAL A 674 -6.25 12.06 -45.06
CA VAL A 674 -4.83 12.23 -44.72
C VAL A 674 -4.64 11.88 -43.26
N GLN A 675 -3.64 11.05 -42.98
CA GLN A 675 -3.26 10.64 -41.63
C GLN A 675 -1.77 10.87 -41.44
N ALA A 676 -1.38 11.36 -40.26
CA ALA A 676 0.02 11.56 -39.88
C ALA A 676 0.39 10.62 -38.73
N PHE A 677 1.59 10.07 -38.79
CA PHE A 677 2.16 9.14 -37.82
C PHE A 677 3.57 9.59 -37.46
N ALA A 678 3.97 9.46 -36.20
CA ALA A 678 5.36 9.62 -35.79
C ALA A 678 5.88 8.29 -35.28
N ASP A 679 7.00 7.82 -35.84
CA ASP A 679 7.69 6.62 -35.37
C ASP A 679 8.83 7.02 -34.45
N TYR A 680 8.70 6.72 -33.15
CA TYR A 680 9.75 6.91 -32.15
C TYR A 680 10.85 5.82 -32.21
N ARG A 681 11.27 5.43 -33.42
CA ARG A 681 12.39 4.51 -33.59
C ARG A 681 13.65 5.34 -33.68
N THR A 682 14.51 5.24 -32.68
CA THR A 682 15.89 5.72 -32.81
C THR A 682 16.54 4.92 -33.94
N SER A 683 17.02 5.60 -34.98
CA SER A 683 18.06 5.03 -35.84
C SER A 683 19.23 4.63 -34.93
N ASN A 684 19.75 3.43 -35.15
CA ASN A 684 20.87 2.83 -34.42
C ASN A 684 22.04 3.79 -34.21
#